data_AF-A0A3D6CNG1-F1
#
_entry.id   AF-A0A3D6CNG1-F1
#
_cell.length_a   1.000
_cell.length_b   1.000
_cell.length_c   1.000
_cell.angle_alpha   90.00
_cell.angle_beta   90.00
_cell.angle_gamma   90.00
#
_symmetry.space_group_name_H-M   'P 1'
#
loop_
_entity.id
_entity.type
_entity.pdbx_description
1 polymer ?
#
loop_
_entity_poly.entity_id
_entity_poly.type
_entity_poly.pdbx_seq_one_letter_code
_entity_poly.pdbx_strand_id
1 'polypeptide(L)'
;MKRKGALLGIVLITVLAIIWLTKGQDLSLAGLRGQLAALEDWRAAHAIPFAVGFFALYIGVTALSLPFAVWMTLAAGAMFGLFWGLVIVSFASTLGATLAFLSARYFLRDWVRARLGQRAAAIEQGLARDGAFYLFTLRLIPVVPFFAVNLLMGLTPLPALTYYWVSQVGMLAATVVYVNAGTQLGQLDSLSGIASPTLLASFALLGLFPWIARGILGVVKRRKVYARWRRPARFDRNLVVIGAGAAGLVSSYIAAAAQAKVTLVEQHKMGGDCLNYGCVPSKALLRSAKLAHQMRHADALGLTAATPEFSFARVMARVQQVIADIAPHDSVDRYNGLGVDVLQGHARLIDPWTVEIALADGQTRRLTTRSIILATGAAPFVPPLPGIDDVGYLTSDTLWDALGDAEQPPARLVVLGGGPIGTELAQAFARLGSQVTQVEMAPRLMLREDPEVSALVQASLERDGVQVLTGHRALRCGVTDGAKWIELDHAGETRRIGFDALLVAVGRSPRLTGFGLEELGIPTDRVIETNAWLETLYPNILAAGDVAGPYQFTHTASHQAWFATVNALFGTFKRFKADYRVIPWATFTDPEVARVGLSESEAIARNIPYEVTRYDIDDLDRAIADGTTTGFVKVLTVPGRDRILGVTLVGAHAADLIAEFVLAMKHGLGLGKILGTIHIYPTLAEANKYAAGAWRRAHVNPRLLALAARFHRWRRG
;
A
#
# COMPACT_ATOMS: atom_id res chain seq x y z
N MET A 1 24.63 -26.71 -3.28
CA MET A 1 25.55 -27.29 -2.26
C MET A 1 27.03 -27.00 -2.49
N LYS A 2 27.53 -26.87 -3.74
CA LYS A 2 28.98 -26.70 -4.04
C LYS A 2 29.67 -25.46 -3.46
N ARG A 3 28.97 -24.35 -3.16
CA ARG A 3 29.58 -23.10 -2.65
C ARG A 3 29.85 -23.07 -1.12
N LYS A 4 29.17 -23.89 -0.32
CA LYS A 4 29.42 -23.95 1.14
C LYS A 4 30.76 -24.62 1.45
N GLY A 5 31.19 -25.59 0.63
CA GLY A 5 32.49 -26.25 0.75
C GLY A 5 33.68 -25.32 0.45
N ALA A 6 33.53 -24.38 -0.48
CA ALA A 6 34.60 -23.44 -0.82
C ALA A 6 34.85 -22.42 0.32
N LEU A 7 33.80 -21.92 0.97
CA LEU A 7 33.94 -21.00 2.09
C LEU A 7 34.54 -21.68 3.33
N LEU A 8 34.11 -22.92 3.62
CA LEU A 8 34.71 -23.76 4.64
C LEU A 8 36.17 -24.10 4.33
N GLY A 9 36.50 -24.34 3.05
CA GLY A 9 37.87 -24.56 2.60
C GLY A 9 38.77 -23.36 2.82
N ILE A 10 38.30 -22.14 2.52
CA ILE A 10 39.07 -20.91 2.77
C ILE A 10 39.28 -20.69 4.26
N VAL A 11 38.24 -20.83 5.08
CA VAL A 11 38.36 -20.72 6.55
C VAL A 11 39.34 -21.76 7.11
N LEU A 12 39.27 -22.99 6.63
CA LEU A 12 40.19 -24.06 7.04
C LEU A 12 41.64 -23.76 6.63
N ILE A 13 41.86 -23.25 5.41
CA ILE A 13 43.19 -22.85 4.92
C ILE A 13 43.73 -21.68 5.75
N THR A 14 42.90 -20.69 6.09
CA THR A 14 43.31 -19.55 6.94
C THR A 14 43.64 -20.01 8.36
N VAL A 15 42.84 -20.89 8.95
CA VAL A 15 43.10 -21.46 10.28
C VAL A 15 44.39 -22.31 10.26
N LEU A 16 44.59 -23.13 9.24
CA LEU A 16 45.82 -23.93 9.07
C LEU A 16 47.04 -23.05 8.82
N ALA A 17 46.92 -21.96 8.07
CA ALA A 17 47.99 -20.99 7.85
C ALA A 17 48.34 -20.25 9.16
N ILE A 18 47.35 -19.86 9.96
CA ILE A 18 47.57 -19.26 11.28
C ILE A 18 48.26 -20.25 12.22
N ILE A 19 47.78 -21.50 12.30
CA ILE A 19 48.40 -22.56 13.11
C ILE A 19 49.83 -22.86 12.65
N TRP A 20 50.12 -22.76 11.35
CA TRP A 20 51.46 -22.96 10.80
C TRP A 20 52.38 -21.76 11.09
N LEU A 21 51.88 -20.53 10.96
CA LEU A 21 52.60 -19.29 11.28
C LEU A 21 52.89 -19.11 12.78
N THR A 22 52.05 -19.68 13.65
CA THR A 22 52.24 -19.66 15.12
C THR A 22 53.01 -20.87 15.64
N LYS A 23 53.35 -21.84 14.76
CA LYS A 23 54.10 -23.04 15.13
C LYS A 23 55.56 -22.67 15.39
N GLY A 24 55.96 -22.70 16.67
CA GLY A 24 57.34 -22.41 17.10
C GLY A 24 57.53 -21.03 17.74
N GLN A 25 56.46 -20.25 17.96
CA GLN A 25 56.53 -19.03 18.75
C GLN A 25 56.16 -19.30 20.21
N ASP A 26 56.94 -18.75 21.15
CA ASP A 26 56.65 -18.86 22.57
C ASP A 26 55.44 -17.97 22.93
N LEU A 27 54.28 -18.60 23.04
CA LEU A 27 53.01 -17.95 23.44
C LEU A 27 52.92 -17.72 24.96
N SER A 28 54.01 -17.94 25.70
CA SER A 28 54.11 -17.53 27.10
C SER A 28 53.95 -16.00 27.25
N LEU A 29 53.50 -15.55 28.42
CA LEU A 29 53.31 -14.13 28.71
C LEU A 29 54.62 -13.32 28.60
N ALA A 30 55.77 -13.99 28.74
CA ALA A 30 57.10 -13.43 28.52
C ALA A 30 57.48 -13.37 27.03
N GLY A 31 57.17 -14.41 26.25
CA GLY A 31 57.39 -14.44 24.79
C GLY A 31 56.52 -13.43 24.03
N LEU A 32 55.27 -13.25 24.44
CA LEU A 32 54.38 -12.22 23.90
C LEU A 32 54.88 -10.80 24.21
N ARG A 33 55.45 -10.57 25.41
CA ARG A 33 56.07 -9.27 25.76
C ARG A 33 57.34 -9.00 24.95
N GLY A 34 58.17 -10.01 24.71
CA GLY A 34 59.37 -9.89 23.87
C GLY A 34 59.05 -9.58 22.41
N GLN A 35 57.98 -10.19 21.87
CA GLN A 35 57.49 -9.89 20.53
C GLN A 35 56.87 -8.49 20.41
N LEU A 36 56.14 -8.03 21.44
CA LEU A 36 55.60 -6.67 21.48
C LEU A 36 56.72 -5.61 21.53
N ALA A 37 57.76 -5.82 22.34
CA ALA A 37 58.93 -4.93 22.40
C ALA A 37 59.69 -4.87 21.07
N ALA A 38 59.94 -6.01 20.43
CA ALA A 38 60.56 -6.06 19.10
C ALA A 38 59.71 -5.37 18.01
N LEU A 39 58.39 -5.42 18.14
CA LEU A 39 57.45 -4.76 17.22
C LEU A 39 57.40 -3.24 17.45
N GLU A 40 57.57 -2.78 18.69
CA GLU A 40 57.74 -1.36 19.04
C GLU A 40 59.08 -0.81 18.54
N ASP A 41 60.17 -1.54 18.72
CA ASP A 41 61.51 -1.16 18.22
C ASP A 41 61.54 -1.10 16.69
N TRP A 42 60.93 -2.09 16.01
CA TRP A 42 60.82 -2.09 14.55
C TRP A 42 59.98 -0.94 14.03
N ARG A 43 58.87 -0.64 14.71
CA ARG A 43 58.01 0.50 14.40
C ARG A 43 58.74 1.83 14.61
N ALA A 44 59.54 1.97 15.65
CA ALA A 44 60.34 3.16 15.91
C ALA A 44 61.39 3.39 14.79
N ALA A 45 61.99 2.30 14.28
CA ALA A 45 62.95 2.34 13.18
C ALA A 45 62.31 2.52 11.79
N HIS A 46 61.07 2.06 11.58
CA HIS A 46 60.40 2.03 10.27
C HIS A 46 58.94 2.53 10.33
N ALA A 47 58.74 3.74 10.87
CA ALA A 47 57.42 4.29 11.15
C ALA A 47 56.48 4.34 9.92
N ILE A 48 56.99 4.75 8.75
CA ILE A 48 56.19 4.87 7.52
C ILE A 48 55.83 3.49 6.93
N PRO A 49 56.78 2.57 6.67
CA PRO A 49 56.45 1.22 6.20
C PRO A 49 55.48 0.47 7.13
N PHE A 50 55.65 0.63 8.45
CA PHE A 50 54.75 0.01 9.42
C PHE A 50 53.32 0.58 9.35
N ALA A 51 53.18 1.90 9.25
CA ALA A 51 51.86 2.54 9.10
C ALA A 51 51.19 2.16 7.77
N VAL A 52 51.94 2.09 6.67
CA VAL A 52 51.43 1.66 5.34
C VAL A 52 51.00 0.19 5.36
N GLY A 53 51.79 -0.69 5.97
CA GLY A 53 51.46 -2.10 6.13
C GLY A 53 50.20 -2.29 6.98
N PHE A 54 50.08 -1.57 8.09
CA PHE A 54 48.89 -1.58 8.93
C PHE A 54 47.65 -1.07 8.18
N PHE A 55 47.79 0.02 7.42
CA PHE A 55 46.73 0.59 6.60
C PHE A 55 46.23 -0.40 5.53
N ALA A 56 47.14 -1.04 4.80
CA ALA A 56 46.80 -2.03 3.78
C ALA A 56 46.11 -3.27 4.40
N LEU A 57 46.63 -3.76 5.53
CA LEU A 57 46.04 -4.87 6.27
C LEU A 57 44.62 -4.53 6.73
N TYR A 58 44.41 -3.33 7.27
CA TYR A 58 43.10 -2.87 7.75
C TYR A 58 42.08 -2.80 6.59
N ILE A 59 42.49 -2.27 5.43
CA ILE A 59 41.65 -2.27 4.21
C ILE A 59 41.25 -3.70 3.86
N GLY A 60 42.21 -4.63 3.83
CA GLY A 60 41.96 -6.05 3.52
C GLY A 60 40.97 -6.70 4.48
N VAL A 61 41.19 -6.55 5.78
CA VAL A 61 40.30 -7.08 6.84
C VAL A 61 38.88 -6.54 6.70
N THR A 62 38.74 -5.23 6.42
CA THR A 62 37.45 -4.58 6.28
C THR A 62 36.75 -4.95 4.96
N ALA A 63 37.50 -5.04 3.85
CA ALA A 63 36.99 -5.45 2.54
C ALA A 63 36.49 -6.89 2.54
N LEU A 64 37.21 -7.78 3.22
CA LEU A 64 36.83 -9.18 3.44
C LEU A 64 35.77 -9.36 4.54
N SER A 65 35.33 -8.26 5.18
CA SER A 65 34.28 -8.30 6.20
C SER A 65 34.63 -9.19 7.41
N LEU A 66 35.90 -9.27 7.77
CA LEU A 66 36.37 -10.09 8.89
C LEU A 66 36.06 -9.41 10.24
N PRO A 67 35.72 -10.16 11.30
CA PRO A 67 35.32 -9.62 12.61
C PRO A 67 36.51 -9.10 13.45
N PHE A 68 37.59 -8.64 12.81
CA PHE A 68 38.82 -8.16 13.48
C PHE A 68 38.99 -6.63 13.47
N ALA A 69 38.15 -5.90 12.71
CA ALA A 69 38.30 -4.46 12.54
C ALA A 69 38.21 -3.65 13.85
N VAL A 70 37.37 -4.09 14.80
CA VAL A 70 37.25 -3.44 16.13
C VAL A 70 38.56 -3.55 16.91
N TRP A 71 39.14 -4.75 16.94
CA TRP A 71 40.43 -5.00 17.60
C TRP A 71 41.57 -4.23 16.95
N MET A 72 41.58 -4.16 15.61
CA MET A 72 42.54 -3.34 14.88
C MET A 72 42.37 -1.85 15.17
N THR A 73 41.15 -1.35 15.37
CA THR A 73 40.92 0.06 15.72
C THR A 73 41.46 0.40 17.10
N LEU A 74 41.28 -0.49 18.08
CA LEU A 74 41.86 -0.36 19.41
C LEU A 74 43.40 -0.41 19.35
N ALA A 75 43.95 -1.37 18.61
CA ALA A 75 45.38 -1.50 18.38
C ALA A 75 45.96 -0.25 17.70
N ALA A 76 45.25 0.33 16.72
CA ALA A 76 45.67 1.56 16.07
C ALA A 76 45.77 2.74 17.04
N GLY A 77 44.86 2.82 18.01
CA GLY A 77 44.94 3.81 19.09
C GLY A 77 46.15 3.58 20.00
N ALA A 78 46.33 2.36 20.49
CA ALA A 78 47.45 2.00 21.36
C ALA A 78 48.80 2.24 20.67
N MET A 79 48.87 1.93 19.38
CA MET A 79 50.08 2.06 18.59
C MET A 79 50.26 3.53 18.18
N PHE A 80 49.44 4.04 17.27
CA PHE A 80 49.69 5.33 16.60
C PHE A 80 49.24 6.57 17.36
N GLY A 81 48.66 6.41 18.56
CA GLY A 81 48.08 7.54 19.29
C GLY A 81 46.77 8.02 18.68
N LEU A 82 46.11 8.99 19.33
CA LEU A 82 44.77 9.42 18.95
C LEU A 82 44.74 10.02 17.54
N PHE A 83 45.64 10.96 17.25
CA PHE A 83 45.62 11.70 15.98
C PHE A 83 45.93 10.80 14.78
N TRP A 84 47.09 10.13 14.78
CA TRP A 84 47.50 9.28 13.65
C TRP A 84 46.69 7.98 13.57
N GLY A 85 46.30 7.40 14.70
CA GLY A 85 45.39 6.26 14.73
C GLY A 85 44.03 6.59 14.12
N LEU A 86 43.48 7.78 14.40
CA LEU A 86 42.24 8.25 13.80
C LEU A 86 42.37 8.44 12.29
N VAL A 87 43.43 9.08 11.81
CA VAL A 87 43.65 9.29 10.37
C VAL A 87 43.76 7.95 9.64
N ILE A 88 44.64 7.06 10.12
CA ILE A 88 44.89 5.75 9.49
C ILE A 88 43.61 4.92 9.46
N VAL A 89 42.92 4.76 10.60
CA VAL A 89 41.71 3.92 10.68
C VAL A 89 40.55 4.53 9.90
N SER A 90 40.35 5.84 9.97
CA SER A 90 39.23 6.52 9.29
C SER A 90 39.27 6.26 7.78
N PHE A 91 40.42 6.50 7.14
CA PHE A 91 40.56 6.27 5.70
C PHE A 91 40.62 4.77 5.34
N ALA A 92 41.34 3.95 6.11
CA ALA A 92 41.43 2.50 5.83
C ALA A 92 40.08 1.80 5.95
N SER A 93 39.30 2.13 6.99
CA SER A 93 37.97 1.56 7.21
C SER A 93 36.98 1.96 6.12
N THR A 94 36.98 3.22 5.68
CA THR A 94 36.09 3.67 4.60
C THR A 94 36.45 3.06 3.25
N LEU A 95 37.75 2.98 2.92
CA LEU A 95 38.22 2.33 1.69
C LEU A 95 37.86 0.84 1.68
N GLY A 96 38.18 0.11 2.76
CA GLY A 96 37.81 -1.31 2.88
C GLY A 96 36.30 -1.52 2.86
N ALA A 97 35.52 -0.67 3.53
CA ALA A 97 34.06 -0.72 3.50
C ALA A 97 33.48 -0.45 2.11
N THR A 98 34.14 0.39 1.31
CA THR A 98 33.77 0.69 -0.08
C THR A 98 34.09 -0.50 -0.98
N LEU A 99 35.22 -1.16 -0.79
CA LEU A 99 35.53 -2.41 -1.50
C LEU A 99 34.52 -3.51 -1.18
N ALA A 100 34.18 -3.73 0.09
CA ALA A 100 33.14 -4.69 0.50
C ALA A 100 31.78 -4.38 -0.14
N PHE A 101 31.40 -3.10 -0.17
CA PHE A 101 30.19 -2.61 -0.82
C PHE A 101 30.17 -2.88 -2.33
N LEU A 102 31.28 -2.61 -3.03
CA LEU A 102 31.41 -2.88 -4.46
C LEU A 102 31.40 -4.38 -4.74
N SER A 103 32.09 -5.19 -3.93
CA SER A 103 32.05 -6.64 -4.03
C SER A 103 30.63 -7.18 -3.86
N ALA A 104 29.87 -6.68 -2.89
CA ALA A 104 28.47 -7.06 -2.72
C ALA A 104 27.60 -6.66 -3.92
N ARG A 105 27.82 -5.45 -4.47
CA ARG A 105 27.11 -4.93 -5.63
C ARG A 105 27.29 -5.76 -6.88
N TYR A 106 28.53 -6.16 -7.18
CA TYR A 106 28.85 -6.84 -8.43
C TYR A 106 28.79 -8.37 -8.34
N PHE A 107 29.03 -8.97 -7.17
CA PHE A 107 29.09 -10.43 -7.03
C PHE A 107 27.92 -11.06 -6.26
N LEU A 108 27.25 -10.32 -5.36
CA LEU A 108 26.24 -10.89 -4.46
C LEU A 108 24.82 -10.38 -4.72
N ARG A 109 24.66 -9.28 -5.46
CA ARG A 109 23.38 -8.60 -5.66
C ARG A 109 22.30 -9.52 -6.23
N ASP A 110 22.59 -10.23 -7.31
CA ASP A 110 21.60 -11.08 -7.97
C ASP A 110 21.23 -12.31 -7.12
N TRP A 111 22.21 -12.88 -6.41
CA TRP A 111 21.98 -13.99 -5.50
C TRP A 111 21.11 -13.59 -4.30
N VAL A 112 21.37 -12.44 -3.69
CA VAL A 112 20.57 -11.94 -2.56
C VAL A 112 19.16 -11.55 -3.02
N ARG A 113 19.03 -10.92 -4.20
CA ARG A 113 17.72 -10.58 -4.80
C ARG A 113 16.85 -11.81 -5.02
N ALA A 114 17.41 -12.87 -5.58
CA ALA A 114 16.71 -14.13 -5.77
C ALA A 114 16.19 -14.74 -4.44
N ARG A 115 16.86 -14.47 -3.32
CA ARG A 115 16.53 -15.06 -2.00
C ARG A 115 15.61 -14.21 -1.13
N LEU A 116 15.70 -12.87 -1.22
CA LEU A 116 14.90 -11.95 -0.41
C LEU A 116 13.59 -11.51 -1.06
N GLY A 117 13.45 -11.70 -2.39
CA GLY A 117 12.23 -11.37 -3.12
C GLY A 117 11.74 -9.93 -2.87
N GLN A 118 10.46 -9.75 -2.60
CA GLN A 118 9.84 -8.43 -2.39
C GLN A 118 10.37 -7.63 -1.20
N ARG A 119 10.93 -8.31 -0.18
CA ARG A 119 11.53 -7.58 0.97
C ARG A 119 12.71 -6.73 0.51
N ALA A 120 13.45 -7.16 -0.52
CA ALA A 120 14.51 -6.37 -1.11
C ALA A 120 13.97 -5.11 -1.80
N ALA A 121 12.86 -5.22 -2.54
CA ALA A 121 12.25 -4.09 -3.24
C ALA A 121 11.69 -3.01 -2.29
N ALA A 122 11.02 -3.41 -1.21
CA ALA A 122 10.53 -2.47 -0.20
C ALA A 122 11.68 -1.73 0.53
N ILE A 123 12.79 -2.43 0.79
CA ILE A 123 14.01 -1.84 1.34
C ILE A 123 14.65 -0.88 0.32
N GLU A 124 14.76 -1.29 -0.95
CA GLU A 124 15.30 -0.44 -2.03
C GLU A 124 14.48 0.85 -2.23
N GLN A 125 13.14 0.79 -2.27
CA GLN A 125 12.30 1.99 -2.38
C GLN A 125 12.47 2.93 -1.18
N GLY A 126 12.54 2.38 0.04
CA GLY A 126 12.78 3.17 1.25
C GLY A 126 14.16 3.84 1.25
N LEU A 127 15.18 3.17 0.71
CA LEU A 127 16.54 3.70 0.61
C LEU A 127 16.80 4.53 -0.65
N ALA A 128 15.95 4.48 -1.67
CA ALA A 128 16.13 5.26 -2.89
C ALA A 128 15.93 6.77 -2.65
N ARG A 129 14.95 7.16 -1.81
CA ARG A 129 14.68 8.58 -1.47
C ARG A 129 15.64 9.16 -0.42
N ASP A 130 16.07 8.38 0.57
CA ASP A 130 16.87 8.87 1.73
C ASP A 130 18.15 8.02 1.98
N GLY A 131 18.69 7.32 0.99
CA GLY A 131 19.74 6.30 1.19
C GLY A 131 21.03 6.78 1.84
N ALA A 132 21.47 8.00 1.54
CA ALA A 132 22.61 8.64 2.19
C ALA A 132 22.34 8.88 3.69
N PHE A 133 21.16 9.40 4.02
CA PHE A 133 20.74 9.63 5.40
C PHE A 133 20.60 8.32 6.18
N TYR A 134 20.06 7.28 5.54
CA TYR A 134 19.90 5.97 6.15
C TYR A 134 21.25 5.31 6.44
N LEU A 135 22.18 5.34 5.47
CA LEU A 135 23.56 4.89 5.67
C LEU A 135 24.24 5.64 6.81
N PHE A 136 24.14 6.97 6.82
CA PHE A 136 24.68 7.79 7.90
C PHE A 136 24.15 7.35 9.26
N THR A 137 22.83 7.15 9.37
CA THR A 137 22.18 6.69 10.59
C THR A 137 22.67 5.29 11.02
N LEU A 138 22.78 4.35 10.07
CA LEU A 138 23.27 3.00 10.36
C LEU A 138 24.71 2.98 10.86
N ARG A 139 25.59 3.86 10.33
CA ARG A 139 26.99 3.98 10.78
C ARG A 139 27.12 4.47 12.21
N LEU A 140 26.11 5.18 12.70
CA LEU A 140 26.08 5.70 14.06
C LEU A 140 25.52 4.68 15.06
N ILE A 141 24.76 3.65 14.61
CA ILE A 141 24.14 2.65 15.51
C ILE A 141 25.17 1.56 15.83
N PRO A 142 25.67 1.44 17.08
CA PRO A 142 26.73 0.50 17.42
C PRO A 142 26.30 -0.97 17.37
N VAL A 143 24.98 -1.22 17.45
CA VAL A 143 24.39 -2.57 17.50
C VAL A 143 24.41 -3.28 16.14
N VAL A 144 24.48 -2.54 15.03
CA VAL A 144 24.44 -3.14 13.69
C VAL A 144 25.87 -3.50 13.26
N PRO A 145 26.18 -4.77 12.94
CA PRO A 145 27.52 -5.14 12.53
C PRO A 145 27.97 -4.36 11.27
N PHE A 146 29.13 -3.71 11.33
CA PHE A 146 29.66 -2.86 10.25
C PHE A 146 29.71 -3.58 8.90
N PHE A 147 30.11 -4.85 8.88
CA PHE A 147 30.16 -5.64 7.66
C PHE A 147 28.76 -5.85 7.04
N ALA A 148 27.74 -6.03 7.89
CA ALA A 148 26.37 -6.22 7.43
C ALA A 148 25.85 -4.96 6.73
N VAL A 149 26.20 -3.77 7.24
CA VAL A 149 25.88 -2.49 6.59
C VAL A 149 26.56 -2.40 5.22
N ASN A 150 27.84 -2.74 5.12
CA ASN A 150 28.59 -2.68 3.86
C ASN A 150 27.94 -3.55 2.77
N LEU A 151 27.64 -4.80 3.13
CA LEU A 151 27.03 -5.76 2.22
C LEU A 151 25.60 -5.35 1.85
N LEU A 152 24.79 -4.95 2.83
CA LEU A 152 23.40 -4.51 2.62
C LEU A 152 23.33 -3.33 1.66
N MET A 153 24.16 -2.31 1.88
CA MET A 153 24.14 -1.09 1.08
C MET A 153 24.62 -1.34 -0.34
N GLY A 154 25.52 -2.32 -0.57
CA GLY A 154 25.94 -2.74 -1.90
C GLY A 154 24.79 -3.23 -2.79
N LEU A 155 23.70 -3.71 -2.17
CA LEU A 155 22.49 -4.17 -2.87
C LEU A 155 21.61 -3.01 -3.35
N THR A 156 21.75 -1.82 -2.75
CA THR A 156 20.91 -0.64 -2.99
C THR A 156 21.37 0.16 -4.21
N PRO A 157 20.55 1.09 -4.75
CA PRO A 157 20.96 1.99 -5.83
C PRO A 157 21.90 3.14 -5.40
N LEU A 158 22.39 3.18 -4.16
CA LEU A 158 23.20 4.28 -3.65
C LEU A 158 24.52 4.44 -4.46
N PRO A 159 24.88 5.65 -4.95
CA PRO A 159 26.15 5.83 -5.66
C PRO A 159 27.36 5.50 -4.77
N ALA A 160 28.40 4.88 -5.34
CA ALA A 160 29.59 4.47 -4.59
C ALA A 160 30.31 5.67 -3.94
N LEU A 161 30.35 6.80 -4.65
CA LEU A 161 30.93 8.04 -4.13
C LEU A 161 30.14 8.60 -2.93
N THR A 162 28.81 8.56 -3.01
CA THR A 162 27.94 8.92 -1.89
C THR A 162 28.15 7.98 -0.70
N TYR A 163 28.25 6.67 -0.96
CA TYR A 163 28.53 5.68 0.08
C TYR A 163 29.87 5.96 0.79
N TYR A 164 30.93 6.28 0.04
CA TYR A 164 32.25 6.59 0.57
C TYR A 164 32.19 7.80 1.51
N TRP A 165 31.71 8.95 1.03
CA TRP A 165 31.70 10.18 1.82
C TRP A 165 30.80 10.10 3.05
N VAL A 166 29.63 9.49 2.91
CA VAL A 166 28.71 9.28 4.03
C VAL A 166 29.31 8.32 5.05
N SER A 167 30.00 7.26 4.62
CA SER A 167 30.68 6.34 5.54
C SER A 167 31.87 7.02 6.24
N GLN A 168 32.65 7.83 5.53
CA GLN A 168 33.76 8.60 6.10
C GLN A 168 33.29 9.49 7.24
N VAL A 169 32.22 10.24 7.02
CA VAL A 169 31.67 11.17 8.03
C VAL A 169 30.93 10.40 9.13
N GLY A 170 30.14 9.37 8.77
CA GLY A 170 29.33 8.61 9.70
C GLY A 170 30.11 7.69 10.64
N MET A 171 31.28 7.19 10.22
CA MET A 171 32.13 6.35 11.06
C MET A 171 33.08 7.16 11.97
N LEU A 172 33.35 8.43 11.63
CA LEU A 172 34.34 9.25 12.32
C LEU A 172 34.13 9.29 13.84
N ALA A 173 32.89 9.50 14.30
CA ALA A 173 32.56 9.57 15.72
C ALA A 173 32.89 8.25 16.46
N ALA A 174 32.51 7.11 15.87
CA ALA A 174 32.83 5.80 16.44
C ALA A 174 34.34 5.54 16.39
N THR A 175 35.01 5.86 15.28
CA THR A 175 36.46 5.72 15.14
C THR A 175 37.21 6.52 16.20
N VAL A 176 36.81 7.76 16.47
CA VAL A 176 37.39 8.58 17.55
C VAL A 176 37.24 7.88 18.90
N VAL A 177 36.06 7.36 19.23
CA VAL A 177 35.80 6.68 20.51
C VAL A 177 36.65 5.42 20.65
N TYR A 178 36.70 4.56 19.63
CA TYR A 178 37.47 3.31 19.69
C TYR A 178 38.98 3.56 19.64
N VAL A 179 39.47 4.50 18.83
CA VAL A 179 40.90 4.86 18.82
C VAL A 179 41.30 5.47 20.17
N ASN A 180 40.46 6.33 20.76
CA ASN A 180 40.71 6.90 22.08
C ASN A 180 40.67 5.84 23.20
N ALA A 181 39.74 4.89 23.12
CA ALA A 181 39.72 3.74 24.01
C ALA A 181 41.00 2.90 23.86
N GLY A 182 41.48 2.73 22.62
CA GLY A 182 42.76 2.09 22.31
C GLY A 182 43.97 2.81 22.93
N THR A 183 44.02 4.14 22.82
CA THR A 183 45.09 4.94 23.45
C THR A 183 45.10 4.81 24.97
N GLN A 184 43.93 4.70 25.59
CA GLN A 184 43.81 4.49 27.02
C GLN A 184 44.20 3.06 27.41
N LEU A 185 43.78 2.05 26.64
CA LEU A 185 44.15 0.65 26.87
C LEU A 185 45.66 0.40 26.75
N GLY A 186 46.35 1.12 25.86
CA GLY A 186 47.81 1.07 25.75
C GLY A 186 48.57 1.66 26.95
N GLN A 187 47.87 2.33 27.87
CA GLN A 187 48.42 2.99 29.05
C GLN A 187 47.99 2.36 30.39
N LEU A 188 47.25 1.23 30.37
CA LEU A 188 46.68 0.62 31.58
C LEU A 188 47.56 -0.52 32.13
N ASP A 189 47.96 -0.40 33.40
CA ASP A 189 48.69 -1.43 34.17
C ASP A 189 47.80 -2.54 34.79
N SER A 190 46.45 -2.46 34.68
CA SER A 190 45.55 -3.50 35.20
C SER A 190 44.16 -3.56 34.54
N LEU A 191 43.54 -4.76 34.58
CA LEU A 191 42.26 -5.10 33.94
C LEU A 191 41.02 -4.42 34.58
N SER A 192 41.14 -3.84 35.78
CA SER A 192 40.04 -3.14 36.47
C SER A 192 39.73 -1.75 35.92
N GLY A 193 40.60 -1.17 35.08
CA GLY A 193 40.38 0.13 34.42
C GLY A 193 39.50 0.07 33.16
N ILE A 194 39.14 -1.12 32.70
CA ILE A 194 38.42 -1.34 31.43
C ILE A 194 36.93 -0.90 31.50
N ALA A 195 36.35 -0.87 32.71
CA ALA A 195 34.97 -0.45 32.97
C ALA A 195 34.90 0.94 33.63
N SER A 196 35.68 1.91 33.14
CA SER A 196 35.60 3.27 33.67
C SER A 196 34.22 3.88 33.35
N PRO A 197 33.60 4.63 34.28
CA PRO A 197 32.31 5.29 34.04
C PRO A 197 32.31 6.19 32.81
N THR A 198 33.46 6.76 32.45
CA THR A 198 33.66 7.57 31.24
C THR A 198 33.58 6.75 29.96
N LEU A 199 34.20 5.56 29.90
CA LEU A 199 34.11 4.67 28.74
C LEU A 199 32.67 4.17 28.53
N LEU A 200 32.00 3.77 29.62
CA LEU A 200 30.60 3.32 29.59
C LEU A 200 29.65 4.45 29.15
N ALA A 201 29.87 5.69 29.62
CA ALA A 201 29.11 6.85 29.18
C ALA A 201 29.34 7.16 27.69
N SER A 202 30.58 7.04 27.18
CA SER A 202 30.87 7.22 25.75
C SER A 202 30.19 6.16 24.88
N PHE A 203 30.15 4.89 25.31
CA PHE A 203 29.43 3.84 24.59
C PHE A 203 27.91 4.00 24.64
N ALA A 204 27.36 4.41 25.79
CA ALA A 204 25.93 4.72 25.92
C ALA A 204 25.53 5.90 25.02
N LEU A 205 26.34 6.95 24.99
CA LEU A 205 26.13 8.12 24.14
C LEU A 205 26.25 7.76 22.65
N LEU A 206 27.21 6.91 22.27
CA LEU A 206 27.31 6.34 20.91
C LEU A 206 26.06 5.54 20.53
N GLY A 207 25.46 4.79 21.48
CA GLY A 207 24.22 4.04 21.28
C GLY A 207 22.97 4.92 21.11
N LEU A 208 22.91 6.05 21.82
CA LEU A 208 21.79 6.99 21.79
C LEU A 208 21.91 8.04 20.67
N PHE A 209 23.12 8.34 20.21
CA PHE A 209 23.41 9.35 19.20
C PHE A 209 22.58 9.22 17.91
N PRO A 210 22.34 8.03 17.32
CA PRO A 210 21.52 7.90 16.11
C PRO A 210 20.08 8.35 16.31
N TRP A 211 19.51 8.05 17.47
CA TRP A 211 18.14 8.42 17.83
C TRP A 211 18.04 9.92 18.05
N ILE A 212 19.03 10.50 18.72
CA ILE A 212 19.17 11.94 18.94
C ILE A 212 19.35 12.66 17.59
N ALA A 213 20.29 12.22 16.75
CA ALA A 213 20.56 12.78 15.44
C ALA A 213 19.33 12.71 14.52
N ARG A 214 18.63 11.56 14.51
CA ARG A 214 17.37 11.40 13.77
C ARG A 214 16.27 12.31 14.30
N GLY A 215 16.17 12.48 15.62
CA GLY A 215 15.25 13.41 16.27
C GLY A 215 15.54 14.86 15.85
N ILE A 216 16.80 15.29 15.94
CA ILE A 216 17.27 16.61 15.54
C ILE A 216 16.97 16.86 14.06
N LEU A 217 17.31 15.94 13.18
CA LEU A 217 17.07 16.09 11.73
C LEU A 217 15.58 16.15 11.41
N GLY A 218 14.74 15.40 12.13
CA GLY A 218 13.28 15.52 12.06
C GLY A 218 12.78 16.90 12.47
N VAL A 219 13.32 17.46 13.57
CA VAL A 219 13.00 18.81 14.03
C VAL A 219 13.46 19.86 13.03
N VAL A 220 14.67 19.74 12.48
CA VAL A 220 15.22 20.66 11.47
C VAL A 220 14.38 20.64 10.19
N LYS A 221 14.06 19.46 9.66
CA LYS A 221 13.18 19.32 8.48
C LYS A 221 11.82 19.98 8.72
N ARG A 222 11.18 19.74 9.88
CA ARG A 222 9.91 20.40 10.24
C ARG A 222 10.06 21.91 10.32
N ARG A 223 11.06 22.41 11.06
CA ARG A 223 11.31 23.86 11.19
C ARG A 223 11.53 24.51 9.83
N LYS A 224 12.28 23.86 8.93
CA LYS A 224 12.55 24.36 7.58
C LYS A 224 11.28 24.50 6.75
N VAL A 225 10.39 23.49 6.77
CA VAL A 225 9.11 23.52 6.04
C VAL A 225 8.19 24.64 6.55
N TYR A 226 8.22 24.90 7.86
CA TYR A 226 7.42 25.97 8.48
C TYR A 226 8.09 27.36 8.48
N ALA A 227 9.37 27.49 8.12
CA ALA A 227 10.16 28.70 8.36
C ALA A 227 9.62 29.96 7.66
N ARG A 228 8.97 29.80 6.49
CA ARG A 228 8.38 30.90 5.72
C ARG A 228 6.99 31.33 6.20
N TRP A 229 6.42 30.63 7.19
CA TRP A 229 5.04 30.83 7.63
C TRP A 229 4.99 31.34 9.07
N ARG A 230 4.05 32.25 9.35
CA ARG A 230 3.83 32.75 10.71
C ARG A 230 2.76 31.92 11.41
N ARG A 231 3.18 31.09 12.36
CA ARG A 231 2.25 30.27 13.15
C ARG A 231 1.33 31.15 14.03
N PRO A 232 0.00 30.96 14.01
CA PRO A 232 -0.91 31.65 14.91
C PRO A 232 -0.63 31.34 16.40
N ALA A 233 -0.83 32.33 17.27
CA ALA A 233 -0.66 32.16 18.72
C ALA A 233 -1.81 31.36 19.36
N ARG A 234 -3.01 31.48 18.78
CA ARG A 234 -4.23 30.76 19.12
C ARG A 234 -4.87 30.25 17.84
N PHE A 235 -5.66 29.19 17.95
CA PHE A 235 -6.36 28.58 16.82
C PHE A 235 -7.86 28.62 17.08
N ASP A 236 -8.65 28.91 16.05
CA ASP A 236 -10.11 28.91 16.12
C ASP A 236 -10.68 27.49 16.27
N ARG A 237 -9.98 26.49 15.71
CA ARG A 237 -10.37 25.07 15.66
C ARG A 237 -9.20 24.14 16.00
N ASN A 238 -9.55 22.95 16.48
CA ASN A 238 -8.61 21.83 16.57
C ASN A 238 -8.42 21.19 15.18
N LEU A 239 -9.51 21.05 14.42
CA LEU A 239 -9.52 20.41 13.12
C LEU A 239 -10.44 21.16 12.16
N VAL A 240 -9.99 21.36 10.92
CA VAL A 240 -10.85 21.70 9.79
C VAL A 240 -10.81 20.54 8.81
N VAL A 241 -11.98 20.10 8.37
CA VAL A 241 -12.14 19.04 7.38
C VAL A 241 -12.73 19.64 6.12
N ILE A 242 -12.12 19.39 4.96
CA ILE A 242 -12.55 19.93 3.66
C ILE A 242 -13.12 18.79 2.82
N GLY A 243 -14.42 18.86 2.53
CA GLY A 243 -15.21 17.86 1.81
C GLY A 243 -16.04 16.99 2.76
N ALA A 244 -17.34 16.85 2.49
CA ALA A 244 -18.32 16.09 3.26
C ALA A 244 -18.74 14.79 2.55
N GLY A 245 -17.80 14.15 1.86
CA GLY A 245 -17.90 12.73 1.52
C GLY A 245 -17.54 11.82 2.69
N ALA A 246 -17.52 10.49 2.47
CA ALA A 246 -17.31 9.50 3.52
C ALA A 246 -16.06 9.75 4.40
N ALA A 247 -14.93 10.16 3.82
CA ALA A 247 -13.73 10.46 4.60
C ALA A 247 -13.93 11.69 5.52
N GLY A 248 -14.58 12.74 5.03
CA GLY A 248 -14.74 13.97 5.80
C GLY A 248 -15.83 13.88 6.86
N LEU A 249 -16.94 13.21 6.54
CA LEU A 249 -18.02 12.89 7.47
C LEU A 249 -17.53 12.02 8.63
N VAL A 250 -16.74 10.98 8.34
CA VAL A 250 -16.13 10.15 9.40
C VAL A 250 -15.10 10.94 10.20
N SER A 251 -14.26 11.76 9.54
CA SER A 251 -13.23 12.54 10.21
C SER A 251 -13.81 13.55 11.20
N SER A 252 -14.81 14.30 10.75
CA SER A 252 -15.49 15.31 11.56
C SER A 252 -16.26 14.67 12.73
N TYR A 253 -16.94 13.56 12.48
CA TYR A 253 -17.62 12.79 13.54
C TYR A 253 -16.64 12.28 14.61
N ILE A 254 -15.53 11.64 14.23
CA ILE A 254 -14.53 11.16 15.18
C ILE A 254 -13.94 12.33 16.00
N ALA A 255 -13.69 13.46 15.36
CA ALA A 255 -13.16 14.63 16.04
C ALA A 255 -14.14 15.22 17.06
N ALA A 256 -15.41 15.34 16.70
CA ALA A 256 -16.46 15.81 17.62
C ALA A 256 -16.68 14.83 18.78
N ALA A 257 -16.70 13.52 18.51
CA ALA A 257 -16.78 12.48 19.54
C ALA A 257 -15.58 12.54 20.51
N ALA A 258 -14.40 12.92 20.02
CA ALA A 258 -13.21 13.18 20.83
C ALA A 258 -13.21 14.56 21.53
N GLN A 259 -14.36 15.27 21.54
CA GLN A 259 -14.53 16.61 22.13
C GLN A 259 -13.60 17.68 21.55
N ALA A 260 -13.14 17.49 20.30
CA ALA A 260 -12.34 18.48 19.59
C ALA A 260 -13.26 19.49 18.89
N LYS A 261 -12.89 20.77 18.91
CA LYS A 261 -13.62 21.80 18.16
C LYS A 261 -13.31 21.66 16.67
N VAL A 262 -14.28 21.17 15.91
CA VAL A 262 -14.12 20.82 14.49
C VAL A 262 -15.06 21.63 13.60
N THR A 263 -14.54 22.03 12.43
CA THR A 263 -15.35 22.58 11.34
C THR A 263 -15.28 21.65 10.13
N LEU A 264 -16.42 21.34 9.53
CA LEU A 264 -16.53 20.63 8.27
C LEU A 264 -16.95 21.63 7.19
N VAL A 265 -16.22 21.70 6.08
CA VAL A 265 -16.53 22.60 4.97
C VAL A 265 -16.94 21.78 3.75
N GLU A 266 -18.10 22.09 3.18
CA GLU A 266 -18.63 21.43 1.98
C GLU A 266 -19.16 22.45 0.98
N GLN A 267 -18.79 22.30 -0.29
CA GLN A 267 -19.18 23.25 -1.34
C GLN A 267 -20.44 22.83 -2.12
N HIS A 268 -20.85 21.56 -2.01
CA HIS A 268 -21.99 20.94 -2.70
C HIS A 268 -22.93 20.22 -1.71
N LYS A 269 -23.53 19.10 -2.14
CA LYS A 269 -24.43 18.28 -1.31
C LYS A 269 -23.63 17.49 -0.28
N MET A 270 -24.13 17.44 0.96
CA MET A 270 -23.59 16.55 2.00
C MET A 270 -23.70 15.08 1.59
N GLY A 271 -22.86 14.21 2.14
CA GLY A 271 -22.77 12.78 1.76
C GLY A 271 -21.82 12.52 0.58
N GLY A 272 -21.45 13.58 -0.15
CA GLY A 272 -20.55 13.51 -1.30
C GLY A 272 -21.01 12.53 -2.38
N ASP A 273 -20.07 11.98 -3.13
CA ASP A 273 -20.36 11.12 -4.28
C ASP A 273 -21.14 9.86 -3.90
N CYS A 274 -20.77 9.20 -2.79
CA CYS A 274 -21.34 7.89 -2.42
C CYS A 274 -22.86 7.94 -2.27
N LEU A 275 -23.37 8.96 -1.57
CA LEU A 275 -24.80 9.16 -1.34
C LEU A 275 -25.51 9.70 -2.59
N ASN A 276 -24.94 10.73 -3.24
CA ASN A 276 -25.69 11.51 -4.23
C ASN A 276 -25.50 11.00 -5.67
N TYR A 277 -24.35 10.43 -6.00
CA TYR A 277 -23.91 10.22 -7.40
C TYR A 277 -23.33 8.82 -7.67
N GLY A 278 -23.12 8.01 -6.64
CA GLY A 278 -22.33 6.80 -6.72
C GLY A 278 -23.07 5.58 -6.20
N CYS A 279 -22.66 5.12 -5.02
CA CYS A 279 -23.04 3.82 -4.50
C CYS A 279 -24.54 3.69 -4.23
N VAL A 280 -25.16 4.67 -3.58
CA VAL A 280 -26.58 4.59 -3.23
C VAL A 280 -27.46 4.56 -4.48
N PRO A 281 -27.36 5.53 -5.43
CA PRO A 281 -28.22 5.51 -6.60
C PRO A 281 -27.97 4.29 -7.50
N SER A 282 -26.71 3.88 -7.70
CA SER A 282 -26.42 2.73 -8.56
C SER A 282 -27.00 1.44 -7.99
N LYS A 283 -26.89 1.21 -6.67
CA LYS A 283 -27.41 -0.01 -6.02
C LYS A 283 -28.94 0.00 -6.00
N ALA A 284 -29.56 1.17 -5.86
CA ALA A 284 -31.00 1.32 -5.95
C ALA A 284 -31.52 0.97 -7.36
N LEU A 285 -30.84 1.41 -8.42
CA LEU A 285 -31.19 1.10 -9.82
C LEU A 285 -30.97 -0.39 -10.14
N LEU A 286 -29.80 -0.93 -9.77
CA LEU A 286 -29.43 -2.34 -9.94
C LEU A 286 -30.49 -3.28 -9.34
N ARG A 287 -31.03 -2.94 -8.16
CA ARG A 287 -32.07 -3.77 -7.53
C ARG A 287 -33.35 -3.83 -8.36
N SER A 288 -33.81 -2.70 -8.91
CA SER A 288 -34.98 -2.65 -9.79
C SER A 288 -34.73 -3.43 -11.09
N ALA A 289 -33.55 -3.25 -11.69
CA ALA A 289 -33.13 -3.96 -12.90
C ALA A 289 -33.04 -5.48 -12.69
N LYS A 290 -32.52 -5.92 -11.53
CA LYS A 290 -32.46 -7.33 -11.14
C LYS A 290 -33.86 -7.94 -11.01
N LEU A 291 -34.81 -7.23 -10.40
CA LEU A 291 -36.20 -7.70 -10.32
C LEU A 291 -36.84 -7.82 -11.71
N ALA A 292 -36.64 -6.84 -12.58
CA ALA A 292 -37.13 -6.88 -13.97
C ALA A 292 -36.58 -8.10 -14.73
N HIS A 293 -35.29 -8.42 -14.53
CA HIS A 293 -34.68 -9.63 -15.07
C HIS A 293 -35.29 -10.91 -14.46
N GLN A 294 -35.47 -10.97 -13.14
CA GLN A 294 -36.11 -12.11 -12.47
C GLN A 294 -37.54 -12.37 -12.96
N MET A 295 -38.32 -11.33 -13.26
CA MET A 295 -39.66 -11.49 -13.85
C MET A 295 -39.63 -12.13 -15.24
N ARG A 296 -38.69 -11.70 -16.09
CA ARG A 296 -38.52 -12.27 -17.44
C ARG A 296 -38.05 -13.71 -17.45
N HIS A 297 -37.38 -14.15 -16.40
CA HIS A 297 -36.82 -15.50 -16.27
C HIS A 297 -37.47 -16.30 -15.13
N ALA A 298 -38.71 -15.96 -14.76
CA ALA A 298 -39.41 -16.62 -13.67
C ALA A 298 -39.73 -18.10 -13.96
N ASP A 299 -39.73 -18.48 -15.24
CA ASP A 299 -39.84 -19.86 -15.74
C ASP A 299 -38.69 -20.76 -15.26
N ALA A 300 -37.49 -20.21 -15.06
CA ALA A 300 -36.38 -20.94 -14.45
C ALA A 300 -36.67 -21.38 -12.99
N LEU A 301 -37.63 -20.73 -12.33
CA LEU A 301 -38.12 -21.07 -10.98
C LEU A 301 -39.50 -21.76 -10.99
N GLY A 302 -39.97 -22.20 -12.17
CA GLY A 302 -41.27 -22.87 -12.32
C GLY A 302 -42.49 -21.96 -12.28
N LEU A 303 -42.29 -20.64 -12.40
CA LEU A 303 -43.38 -19.67 -12.54
C LEU A 303 -43.59 -19.29 -14.01
N THR A 304 -44.64 -18.55 -14.33
CA THR A 304 -44.79 -18.02 -15.70
C THR A 304 -43.86 -16.82 -15.90
N ALA A 305 -42.96 -16.89 -16.89
CA ALA A 305 -42.17 -15.75 -17.32
C ALA A 305 -43.07 -14.58 -17.76
N ALA A 306 -42.73 -13.37 -17.32
CA ALA A 306 -43.50 -12.17 -17.62
C ALA A 306 -42.57 -11.03 -18.05
N THR A 307 -42.96 -10.31 -19.10
CA THR A 307 -42.32 -9.04 -19.44
C THR A 307 -42.75 -8.00 -18.40
N PRO A 308 -41.82 -7.37 -17.67
CA PRO A 308 -42.16 -6.40 -16.65
C PRO A 308 -42.75 -5.14 -17.28
N GLU A 309 -43.96 -4.78 -16.86
CA GLU A 309 -44.54 -3.47 -17.12
C GLU A 309 -44.07 -2.49 -16.04
N PHE A 310 -43.26 -1.50 -16.42
CA PHE A 310 -42.75 -0.50 -15.50
C PHE A 310 -42.69 0.88 -16.16
N SER A 311 -42.65 1.93 -15.33
CA SER A 311 -42.36 3.29 -15.76
C SER A 311 -40.93 3.62 -15.36
N PHE A 312 -40.12 4.05 -16.32
CA PHE A 312 -38.74 4.43 -16.05
C PHE A 312 -38.67 5.64 -15.11
N ALA A 313 -39.56 6.63 -15.30
CA ALA A 313 -39.73 7.75 -14.38
C ALA A 313 -39.99 7.28 -12.94
N ARG A 314 -40.85 6.27 -12.71
CA ARG A 314 -41.07 5.72 -11.35
C ARG A 314 -39.84 5.00 -10.79
N VAL A 315 -39.06 4.32 -11.64
CA VAL A 315 -37.80 3.68 -11.21
C VAL A 315 -36.79 4.74 -10.78
N MET A 316 -36.66 5.83 -11.55
CA MET A 316 -35.76 6.95 -11.22
C MET A 316 -36.25 7.73 -10.00
N ALA A 317 -37.55 7.99 -9.88
CA ALA A 317 -38.14 8.59 -8.69
C ALA A 317 -37.87 7.75 -7.43
N ARG A 318 -37.93 6.41 -7.53
CA ARG A 318 -37.52 5.53 -6.43
C ARG A 318 -36.04 5.69 -6.08
N VAL A 319 -35.15 5.81 -7.07
CA VAL A 319 -33.72 6.07 -6.82
C VAL A 319 -33.54 7.36 -6.03
N GLN A 320 -34.21 8.44 -6.45
CA GLN A 320 -34.18 9.73 -5.75
C GLN A 320 -34.79 9.64 -4.34
N GLN A 321 -35.88 8.89 -4.16
CA GLN A 321 -36.47 8.66 -2.84
C GLN A 321 -35.50 7.93 -1.90
N VAL A 322 -34.79 6.90 -2.38
CA VAL A 322 -33.79 6.19 -1.57
C VAL A 322 -32.65 7.13 -1.15
N ILE A 323 -32.21 8.04 -2.01
CA ILE A 323 -31.24 9.07 -1.64
C ILE A 323 -31.84 9.98 -0.56
N ALA A 324 -33.07 10.46 -0.74
CA ALA A 324 -33.75 11.33 0.20
C ALA A 324 -33.98 10.69 1.57
N ASP A 325 -34.25 9.39 1.64
CA ASP A 325 -34.44 8.65 2.89
C ASP A 325 -33.12 8.49 3.67
N ILE A 326 -31.99 8.41 2.97
CA ILE A 326 -30.65 8.23 3.59
C ILE A 326 -30.00 9.58 3.91
N ALA A 327 -30.25 10.62 3.11
CA ALA A 327 -29.63 11.94 3.25
C ALA A 327 -29.69 12.58 4.65
N PRO A 328 -30.77 12.41 5.46
CA PRO A 328 -30.79 12.87 6.84
C PRO A 328 -29.66 12.33 7.71
N HIS A 329 -29.05 11.19 7.35
CA HIS A 329 -27.90 10.63 8.08
C HIS A 329 -26.60 11.39 7.87
N ASP A 330 -26.48 12.12 6.76
CA ASP A 330 -25.30 12.91 6.39
C ASP A 330 -25.57 14.42 6.45
N SER A 331 -26.75 14.84 6.90
CA SER A 331 -27.21 16.23 6.81
C SER A 331 -26.42 17.19 7.70
N VAL A 332 -26.47 18.47 7.31
CA VAL A 332 -25.93 19.60 8.09
C VAL A 332 -26.48 19.58 9.52
N ASP A 333 -27.80 19.43 9.68
CA ASP A 333 -28.47 19.45 10.98
C ASP A 333 -27.99 18.33 11.90
N ARG A 334 -27.83 17.12 11.37
CA ARG A 334 -27.31 15.99 12.15
C ARG A 334 -25.89 16.25 12.61
N TYR A 335 -25.03 16.73 11.71
CA TYR A 335 -23.63 16.99 12.04
C TYR A 335 -23.46 18.17 13.02
N ASN A 336 -24.24 19.23 12.87
CA ASN A 336 -24.34 20.31 13.86
C ASN A 336 -24.80 19.77 15.22
N GLY A 337 -25.82 18.92 15.25
CA GLY A 337 -26.30 18.25 16.48
C GLY A 337 -25.27 17.33 17.14
N LEU A 338 -24.31 16.79 16.37
CA LEU A 338 -23.18 16.00 16.86
C LEU A 338 -21.99 16.85 17.33
N GLY A 339 -22.08 18.18 17.25
CA GLY A 339 -21.03 19.11 17.69
C GLY A 339 -20.02 19.51 16.60
N VAL A 340 -20.32 19.25 15.33
CA VAL A 340 -19.50 19.68 14.18
C VAL A 340 -20.04 21.02 13.66
N ASP A 341 -19.20 22.05 13.52
CA ASP A 341 -19.58 23.31 12.87
C ASP A 341 -19.52 23.15 11.36
N VAL A 342 -20.66 22.94 10.70
CA VAL A 342 -20.72 22.72 9.25
C VAL A 342 -20.86 24.05 8.52
N LEU A 343 -19.93 24.34 7.61
CA LEU A 343 -19.95 25.52 6.75
C LEU A 343 -20.13 25.14 5.28
N GLN A 344 -21.11 25.76 4.63
CA GLN A 344 -21.34 25.56 3.20
C GLN A 344 -20.54 26.60 2.40
N GLY A 345 -19.57 26.13 1.63
CA GLY A 345 -18.68 26.98 0.84
C GLY A 345 -17.47 26.26 0.28
N HIS A 346 -16.70 26.97 -0.53
CA HIS A 346 -15.45 26.49 -1.09
C HIS A 346 -14.27 26.85 -0.18
N ALA A 347 -13.51 25.84 0.26
CA ALA A 347 -12.34 26.03 1.12
C ALA A 347 -11.04 26.03 0.32
N ARG A 348 -10.15 26.97 0.64
CA ARG A 348 -8.80 27.10 0.09
C ARG A 348 -7.78 27.28 1.20
N LEU A 349 -6.67 26.54 1.12
CA LEU A 349 -5.53 26.71 2.02
C LEU A 349 -4.78 27.99 1.67
N ILE A 350 -4.58 28.87 2.67
CA ILE A 350 -3.80 30.11 2.50
C ILE A 350 -2.39 29.94 3.05
N ASP A 351 -2.27 29.22 4.15
CA ASP A 351 -1.02 28.83 4.79
C ASP A 351 -1.24 27.51 5.54
N PRO A 352 -0.22 26.90 6.19
CA PRO A 352 -0.38 25.61 6.82
C PRO A 352 -1.44 25.52 7.93
N TRP A 353 -1.88 26.64 8.49
CA TRP A 353 -2.84 26.71 9.60
C TRP A 353 -4.10 27.51 9.29
N THR A 354 -4.19 28.16 8.13
CA THR A 354 -5.31 29.04 7.79
C THR A 354 -6.06 28.52 6.57
N VAL A 355 -7.37 28.34 6.74
CA VAL A 355 -8.31 28.00 5.68
C VAL A 355 -9.20 29.21 5.41
N GLU A 356 -9.25 29.65 4.16
CA GLU A 356 -10.22 30.62 3.67
C GLU A 356 -11.41 29.88 3.06
N ILE A 357 -12.62 30.34 3.37
CA ILE A 357 -13.87 29.71 2.96
C ILE A 357 -14.71 30.78 2.28
N ALA A 358 -14.91 30.62 0.97
CA ALA A 358 -15.90 31.39 0.23
C ALA A 358 -17.27 30.75 0.46
N LEU A 359 -18.09 31.38 1.31
CA LEU A 359 -19.40 30.89 1.70
C LEU A 359 -20.41 31.06 0.56
N ALA A 360 -21.46 30.24 0.58
CA ALA A 360 -22.52 30.28 -0.43
C ALA A 360 -23.28 31.63 -0.51
N ASP A 361 -23.24 32.43 0.56
CA ASP A 361 -23.85 33.76 0.63
C ASP A 361 -22.94 34.88 0.06
N GLY A 362 -21.79 34.53 -0.50
CA GLY A 362 -20.81 35.45 -1.07
C GLY A 362 -19.84 36.06 -0.06
N GLN A 363 -19.98 35.75 1.24
CA GLN A 363 -19.02 36.19 2.26
C GLN A 363 -17.77 35.30 2.27
N THR A 364 -16.65 35.87 2.68
CA THR A 364 -15.41 35.11 2.91
C THR A 364 -15.12 35.01 4.40
N ARG A 365 -14.91 33.79 4.88
CA ARG A 365 -14.52 33.51 6.27
C ARG A 365 -13.14 32.88 6.33
N ARG A 366 -12.27 33.38 7.20
CA ARG A 366 -10.98 32.75 7.49
C ARG A 366 -11.01 32.07 8.85
N LEU A 367 -10.50 30.84 8.91
CA LEU A 367 -10.38 30.06 10.14
C LEU A 367 -8.94 29.58 10.31
N THR A 368 -8.40 29.81 11.51
CA THR A 368 -7.14 29.20 11.93
C THR A 368 -7.40 27.86 12.61
N THR A 369 -6.56 26.86 12.34
CA THR A 369 -6.72 25.50 12.88
C THR A 369 -5.39 24.84 13.18
N ARG A 370 -5.39 23.94 14.17
CA ARG A 370 -4.20 23.14 14.49
C ARG A 370 -3.90 22.13 13.39
N SER A 371 -4.93 21.46 12.89
CA SER A 371 -4.82 20.43 11.84
C SER A 371 -5.89 20.57 10.78
N ILE A 372 -5.60 20.03 9.60
CA ILE A 372 -6.49 20.05 8.43
C ILE A 372 -6.53 18.64 7.83
N ILE A 373 -7.73 18.17 7.47
CA ILE A 373 -7.90 16.96 6.66
C ILE A 373 -8.54 17.34 5.33
N LEU A 374 -7.84 17.03 4.25
CA LEU A 374 -8.30 17.15 2.87
C LEU A 374 -9.03 15.86 2.48
N ALA A 375 -10.34 15.96 2.29
CA ALA A 375 -11.24 14.88 1.92
C ALA A 375 -12.07 15.26 0.69
N THR A 376 -11.43 15.92 -0.28
CA THR A 376 -12.05 16.56 -1.46
C THR A 376 -12.54 15.57 -2.52
N GLY A 377 -12.29 14.27 -2.33
CA GLY A 377 -12.80 13.22 -3.20
C GLY A 377 -12.20 13.22 -4.60
N ALA A 378 -12.98 12.72 -5.56
CA ALA A 378 -12.63 12.64 -6.97
C ALA A 378 -13.80 13.12 -7.85
N ALA A 379 -13.56 13.18 -9.16
CA ALA A 379 -14.57 13.43 -10.17
C ALA A 379 -14.43 12.39 -11.30
N PRO A 380 -15.48 12.11 -12.07
CA PRO A 380 -15.38 11.30 -13.29
C PRO A 380 -14.31 11.86 -14.23
N PHE A 381 -13.49 10.98 -14.79
CA PHE A 381 -12.54 11.35 -15.83
C PHE A 381 -13.23 11.28 -17.19
N VAL A 382 -13.29 12.40 -17.89
CA VAL A 382 -13.76 12.48 -19.28
C VAL A 382 -12.52 12.50 -20.18
N PRO A 383 -12.35 11.53 -21.09
CA PRO A 383 -11.19 11.50 -21.97
C PRO A 383 -11.29 12.64 -22.99
N PRO A 384 -10.16 13.22 -23.44
CA PRO A 384 -10.14 14.26 -24.47
C PRO A 384 -10.44 13.65 -25.85
N LEU A 385 -11.68 13.20 -26.05
CA LEU A 385 -12.16 12.55 -27.26
C LEU A 385 -12.76 13.62 -28.20
N PRO A 386 -12.22 13.80 -29.42
CA PRO A 386 -12.75 14.81 -30.35
C PRO A 386 -14.26 14.65 -30.60
N GLY A 387 -15.01 15.76 -30.50
CA GLY A 387 -16.47 15.79 -30.72
C GLY A 387 -17.32 15.27 -29.56
N ILE A 388 -16.74 14.90 -28.42
CA ILE A 388 -17.50 14.36 -27.27
C ILE A 388 -18.43 15.39 -26.64
N ASP A 389 -18.02 16.66 -26.59
CA ASP A 389 -18.85 17.75 -26.07
C ASP A 389 -20.02 18.06 -27.01
N ASP A 390 -19.80 17.99 -28.34
CA ASP A 390 -20.83 18.27 -29.36
C ASP A 390 -21.99 17.26 -29.32
N VAL A 391 -21.69 15.99 -29.02
CA VAL A 391 -22.72 14.93 -28.87
C VAL A 391 -23.35 14.93 -27.48
N GLY A 392 -22.72 15.57 -26.50
CA GLY A 392 -23.03 15.48 -25.08
C GLY A 392 -22.75 14.11 -24.48
N TYR A 393 -22.57 14.05 -23.17
CA TYR A 393 -22.30 12.81 -22.46
C TYR A 393 -22.86 12.84 -21.03
N LEU A 394 -23.07 11.64 -20.50
CA LEU A 394 -23.41 11.37 -19.12
C LEU A 394 -22.17 10.83 -18.40
N THR A 395 -22.09 11.09 -17.11
CA THR A 395 -21.10 10.52 -16.20
C THR A 395 -21.82 9.96 -14.99
N SER A 396 -21.10 9.29 -14.06
CA SER A 396 -21.71 8.91 -12.78
C SER A 396 -22.29 10.11 -12.03
N ASP A 397 -21.76 11.32 -12.24
CA ASP A 397 -22.20 12.51 -11.50
C ASP A 397 -23.42 13.16 -12.15
N THR A 398 -23.60 13.03 -13.47
CA THR A 398 -24.66 13.73 -14.22
C THR A 398 -25.82 12.84 -14.64
N LEU A 399 -25.63 11.52 -14.70
CA LEU A 399 -26.63 10.53 -15.14
C LEU A 399 -27.95 10.66 -14.37
N TRP A 400 -27.88 10.79 -13.05
CA TRP A 400 -29.05 10.69 -12.16
C TRP A 400 -29.99 11.87 -12.30
N ASP A 401 -29.44 13.06 -12.49
CA ASP A 401 -30.21 14.28 -12.72
C ASP A 401 -30.71 14.30 -14.17
N ALA A 402 -29.85 13.97 -15.15
CA ALA A 402 -30.19 14.01 -16.57
C ALA A 402 -31.28 13.01 -16.98
N LEU A 403 -31.34 11.84 -16.33
CA LEU A 403 -32.36 10.82 -16.59
C LEU A 403 -33.45 10.77 -15.50
N GLY A 404 -33.38 11.63 -14.48
CA GLY A 404 -34.29 11.62 -13.34
C GLY A 404 -35.76 11.75 -13.73
N ASP A 405 -36.03 12.64 -14.69
CA ASP A 405 -37.37 12.96 -15.20
C ASP A 405 -37.68 12.29 -16.56
N ALA A 406 -36.84 11.36 -17.01
CA ALA A 406 -37.04 10.70 -18.28
C ALA A 406 -38.19 9.67 -18.20
N GLU A 407 -39.11 9.72 -19.15
CA GLU A 407 -40.24 8.77 -19.22
C GLU A 407 -39.81 7.36 -19.63
N GLN A 408 -38.75 7.27 -20.44
CA GLN A 408 -38.20 6.04 -20.98
C GLN A 408 -36.68 6.02 -20.84
N PRO A 409 -36.06 4.84 -20.69
CA PRO A 409 -34.61 4.75 -20.74
C PRO A 409 -34.11 5.07 -22.15
N PRO A 410 -32.85 5.47 -22.34
CA PRO A 410 -32.28 5.68 -23.67
C PRO A 410 -32.43 4.39 -24.51
N ALA A 411 -33.00 4.49 -25.70
CA ALA A 411 -33.23 3.32 -26.55
C ALA A 411 -31.90 2.65 -26.95
N ARG A 412 -30.89 3.46 -27.32
CA ARG A 412 -29.51 3.02 -27.56
C ARG A 412 -28.53 3.75 -26.63
N LEU A 413 -27.83 2.99 -25.81
CA LEU A 413 -26.85 3.50 -24.85
C LEU A 413 -25.46 2.96 -25.19
N VAL A 414 -24.51 3.87 -25.42
CA VAL A 414 -23.09 3.49 -25.42
C VAL A 414 -22.51 3.74 -24.03
N VAL A 415 -21.87 2.72 -23.46
CA VAL A 415 -21.09 2.83 -22.22
C VAL A 415 -19.61 2.78 -22.57
N LEU A 416 -18.91 3.91 -22.43
CA LEU A 416 -17.47 4.00 -22.65
C LEU A 416 -16.73 3.68 -21.34
N GLY A 417 -16.15 2.50 -21.24
CA GLY A 417 -15.39 2.02 -20.08
C GLY A 417 -15.88 0.65 -19.57
N GLY A 418 -14.92 -0.25 -19.38
CA GLY A 418 -15.07 -1.61 -18.88
C GLY A 418 -14.70 -1.79 -17.41
N GLY A 419 -14.67 -0.69 -16.64
CA GLY A 419 -14.49 -0.74 -15.19
C GLY A 419 -15.77 -1.15 -14.43
N PRO A 420 -15.71 -1.25 -13.09
CA PRO A 420 -16.86 -1.65 -12.27
C PRO A 420 -18.13 -0.81 -12.51
N ILE A 421 -18.00 0.52 -12.54
CA ILE A 421 -19.13 1.44 -12.76
C ILE A 421 -19.80 1.20 -14.11
N GLY A 422 -19.00 1.14 -15.19
CA GLY A 422 -19.52 0.91 -16.54
C GLY A 422 -20.21 -0.45 -16.65
N THR A 423 -19.66 -1.47 -16.00
CA THR A 423 -20.19 -2.84 -16.01
C THR A 423 -21.52 -2.96 -15.24
N GLU A 424 -21.60 -2.37 -14.04
CA GLU A 424 -22.83 -2.30 -13.25
C GLU A 424 -23.96 -1.61 -14.04
N LEU A 425 -23.66 -0.42 -14.60
CA LEU A 425 -24.67 0.37 -15.29
C LEU A 425 -25.06 -0.23 -16.65
N ALA A 426 -24.12 -0.83 -17.38
CA ALA A 426 -24.42 -1.53 -18.63
C ALA A 426 -25.45 -2.65 -18.43
N GLN A 427 -25.24 -3.49 -17.40
CA GLN A 427 -26.18 -4.55 -17.06
C GLN A 427 -27.54 -4.00 -16.62
N ALA A 428 -27.55 -2.95 -15.79
CA ALA A 428 -28.78 -2.34 -15.31
C ALA A 428 -29.64 -1.79 -16.45
N PHE A 429 -29.05 -1.01 -17.35
CA PHE A 429 -29.77 -0.41 -18.47
C PHE A 429 -30.25 -1.46 -19.49
N ALA A 430 -29.46 -2.49 -19.77
CA ALA A 430 -29.90 -3.59 -20.63
C ALA A 430 -31.12 -4.31 -20.05
N ARG A 431 -31.09 -4.61 -18.74
CA ARG A 431 -32.24 -5.20 -18.03
C ARG A 431 -33.45 -4.26 -17.93
N LEU A 432 -33.26 -2.96 -18.08
CA LEU A 432 -34.33 -1.97 -18.15
C LEU A 432 -34.72 -1.62 -19.60
N GLY A 433 -34.27 -2.38 -20.60
CA GLY A 433 -34.77 -2.30 -21.96
C GLY A 433 -33.95 -1.46 -22.94
N SER A 434 -32.82 -0.87 -22.52
CA SER A 434 -31.89 -0.21 -23.44
C SER A 434 -31.11 -1.24 -24.29
N GLN A 435 -30.85 -0.91 -25.55
CA GLN A 435 -29.82 -1.58 -26.35
C GLN A 435 -28.46 -1.01 -25.94
N VAL A 436 -27.67 -1.78 -25.19
CA VAL A 436 -26.41 -1.31 -24.62
C VAL A 436 -25.22 -1.83 -25.41
N THR A 437 -24.34 -0.92 -25.83
CA THR A 437 -23.01 -1.26 -26.35
C THR A 437 -21.95 -0.77 -25.37
N GLN A 438 -21.22 -1.69 -24.73
CA GLN A 438 -20.12 -1.36 -23.84
C GLN A 438 -18.79 -1.42 -24.58
N VAL A 439 -18.05 -0.31 -24.59
CA VAL A 439 -16.77 -0.16 -25.30
C VAL A 439 -15.63 -0.08 -24.28
N GLU A 440 -14.65 -0.97 -24.42
CA GLU A 440 -13.44 -0.98 -23.58
C GLU A 440 -12.19 -1.11 -24.46
N MET A 441 -11.19 -0.26 -24.19
CA MET A 441 -9.92 -0.27 -24.92
C MET A 441 -9.04 -1.45 -24.52
N ALA A 442 -9.06 -1.85 -23.26
CA ALA A 442 -8.35 -3.02 -22.75
C ALA A 442 -8.89 -4.31 -23.37
N PRO A 443 -8.08 -5.39 -23.40
CA PRO A 443 -8.49 -6.66 -24.00
C PRO A 443 -9.61 -7.39 -23.24
N ARG A 444 -9.95 -6.95 -22.01
CA ARG A 444 -10.97 -7.55 -21.16
C ARG A 444 -11.64 -6.50 -20.27
N LEU A 445 -12.89 -6.74 -19.91
CA LEU A 445 -13.57 -6.01 -18.84
C LEU A 445 -12.89 -6.25 -17.49
N MET A 446 -13.05 -5.32 -16.56
CA MET A 446 -12.53 -5.38 -15.19
C MET A 446 -11.06 -5.84 -15.15
N LEU A 447 -10.18 -5.17 -15.90
CA LEU A 447 -8.77 -5.57 -16.11
C LEU A 447 -7.97 -5.88 -14.83
N ARG A 448 -8.38 -5.32 -13.68
CA ARG A 448 -7.75 -5.57 -12.36
C ARG A 448 -8.08 -6.93 -11.76
N GLU A 449 -9.10 -7.62 -12.27
CA GLU A 449 -9.50 -8.95 -11.86
C GLU A 449 -8.85 -10.05 -12.72
N ASP A 450 -8.86 -11.27 -12.19
CA ASP A 450 -8.31 -12.43 -12.87
C ASP A 450 -9.10 -12.77 -14.16
N PRO A 451 -8.44 -13.32 -15.19
CA PRO A 451 -9.06 -13.64 -16.49
C PRO A 451 -10.42 -14.33 -16.43
N GLU A 452 -10.55 -15.34 -15.58
CA GLU A 452 -11.78 -16.12 -15.43
C GLU A 452 -12.92 -15.32 -14.77
N VAL A 453 -12.62 -14.32 -13.95
CA VAL A 453 -13.62 -13.42 -13.36
C VAL A 453 -14.16 -12.48 -14.43
N SER A 454 -13.27 -11.86 -15.22
CA SER A 454 -13.66 -11.01 -16.35
C SER A 454 -14.50 -11.76 -17.37
N ALA A 455 -14.12 -12.99 -17.71
CA ALA A 455 -14.83 -13.80 -18.68
C ALA A 455 -16.25 -14.16 -18.21
N LEU A 456 -16.40 -14.51 -16.93
CA LEU A 456 -17.69 -14.84 -16.35
C LEU A 456 -18.64 -13.63 -16.33
N VAL A 457 -18.13 -12.46 -15.95
CA VAL A 457 -18.93 -11.22 -15.97
C VAL A 457 -19.28 -10.79 -17.40
N GLN A 458 -18.34 -10.89 -18.35
CA GLN A 458 -18.62 -10.63 -19.76
C GLN A 458 -19.74 -11.53 -20.30
N ALA A 459 -19.66 -12.85 -20.05
CA ALA A 459 -20.70 -13.78 -20.46
C ALA A 459 -22.06 -13.46 -19.81
N SER A 460 -22.07 -12.92 -18.58
CA SER A 460 -23.30 -12.48 -17.92
C SER A 460 -23.92 -11.25 -18.58
N LEU A 461 -23.11 -10.26 -18.93
CA LEU A 461 -23.55 -9.05 -19.64
C LEU A 461 -24.11 -9.40 -21.02
N GLU A 462 -23.42 -10.25 -21.76
CA GLU A 462 -23.85 -10.68 -23.10
C GLU A 462 -25.18 -11.45 -23.02
N ARG A 463 -25.37 -12.30 -22.00
CA ARG A 463 -26.65 -12.98 -21.74
C ARG A 463 -27.78 -12.01 -21.44
N ASP A 464 -27.47 -10.90 -20.78
CA ASP A 464 -28.43 -9.82 -20.49
C ASP A 464 -28.66 -8.86 -21.66
N GLY A 465 -28.04 -9.11 -22.83
CA GLY A 465 -28.23 -8.35 -24.06
C GLY A 465 -27.27 -7.17 -24.25
N VAL A 466 -26.20 -7.08 -23.46
CA VAL A 466 -25.14 -6.08 -23.66
C VAL A 466 -24.21 -6.53 -24.78
N GLN A 467 -23.98 -5.66 -25.77
CA GLN A 467 -22.93 -5.85 -26.75
C GLN A 467 -21.58 -5.40 -26.16
N VAL A 468 -20.72 -6.35 -25.79
CA VAL A 468 -19.40 -6.06 -25.19
C VAL A 468 -18.33 -5.98 -26.27
N LEU A 469 -17.65 -4.83 -26.35
CA LEU A 469 -16.61 -4.53 -27.33
C LEU A 469 -15.27 -4.22 -26.63
N THR A 470 -14.54 -5.27 -26.25
CA THR A 470 -13.18 -5.16 -25.69
C THR A 470 -12.13 -4.99 -26.77
N GLY A 471 -10.98 -4.39 -26.46
CA GLY A 471 -9.93 -4.10 -27.44
C GLY A 471 -10.32 -3.04 -28.46
N HIS A 472 -11.35 -2.23 -28.19
CA HIS A 472 -11.85 -1.19 -29.09
C HIS A 472 -11.48 0.19 -28.57
N ARG A 473 -10.77 0.98 -29.39
CA ARG A 473 -10.39 2.35 -29.04
C ARG A 473 -11.39 3.35 -29.62
N ALA A 474 -12.02 4.15 -28.77
CA ALA A 474 -12.80 5.30 -29.24
C ALA A 474 -11.88 6.36 -29.86
N LEU A 475 -12.17 6.78 -31.09
CA LEU A 475 -11.36 7.76 -31.83
C LEU A 475 -11.96 9.17 -31.80
N ARG A 476 -13.27 9.28 -32.01
CA ARG A 476 -14.02 10.54 -32.04
C ARG A 476 -15.53 10.28 -32.00
N CYS A 477 -16.29 11.32 -31.70
CA CYS A 477 -17.73 11.38 -31.79
C CYS A 477 -18.17 12.39 -32.86
N GLY A 478 -19.42 12.29 -33.30
CA GLY A 478 -20.01 13.28 -34.19
C GLY A 478 -21.50 13.08 -34.40
N VAL A 479 -22.08 13.98 -35.20
CA VAL A 479 -23.49 13.96 -35.59
C VAL A 479 -23.58 13.92 -37.11
N THR A 480 -24.43 13.06 -37.65
CA THR A 480 -24.72 13.01 -39.09
C THR A 480 -26.22 12.85 -39.26
N ASP A 481 -26.85 13.75 -40.03
CA ASP A 481 -28.30 13.78 -40.25
C ASP A 481 -29.12 13.75 -38.94
N GLY A 482 -28.62 14.42 -37.90
CA GLY A 482 -29.22 14.45 -36.57
C GLY A 482 -28.95 13.22 -35.68
N ALA A 483 -28.34 12.16 -36.22
CA ALA A 483 -27.98 10.96 -35.45
C ALA A 483 -26.56 11.06 -34.87
N LYS A 484 -26.43 10.85 -33.56
CA LYS A 484 -25.14 10.81 -32.86
C LYS A 484 -24.43 9.47 -33.11
N TRP A 485 -23.11 9.51 -33.22
CA TRP A 485 -22.27 8.32 -33.39
C TRP A 485 -20.92 8.43 -32.68
N ILE A 486 -20.34 7.28 -32.36
CA ILE A 486 -18.96 7.11 -31.89
C ILE A 486 -18.19 6.23 -32.88
N GLU A 487 -17.00 6.68 -33.29
CA GLU A 487 -16.11 5.91 -34.18
C GLU A 487 -15.10 5.15 -33.33
N LEU A 488 -15.05 3.83 -33.56
CA LEU A 488 -14.19 2.89 -32.85
C LEU A 488 -13.17 2.32 -33.82
N ASP A 489 -11.95 2.12 -33.33
CA ASP A 489 -10.88 1.37 -33.98
C ASP A 489 -10.68 0.03 -33.29
N HIS A 490 -10.60 -1.04 -34.07
CA HIS A 490 -10.20 -2.36 -33.62
C HIS A 490 -9.22 -2.95 -34.63
N ALA A 491 -7.97 -3.11 -34.22
CA ALA A 491 -6.90 -3.66 -35.05
C ALA A 491 -6.72 -2.94 -36.41
N GLY A 492 -6.99 -1.63 -36.49
CA GLY A 492 -6.88 -0.82 -37.71
C GLY A 492 -8.15 -0.73 -38.53
N GLU A 493 -9.19 -1.51 -38.19
CA GLU A 493 -10.51 -1.40 -38.80
C GLU A 493 -11.38 -0.43 -38.02
N THR A 494 -11.92 0.58 -38.70
CA THR A 494 -12.80 1.57 -38.07
C THR A 494 -14.27 1.27 -38.35
N ARG A 495 -15.10 1.48 -37.33
CA ARG A 495 -16.56 1.39 -37.45
C ARG A 495 -17.26 2.44 -36.62
N ARG A 496 -18.44 2.88 -37.06
CA ARG A 496 -19.28 3.83 -36.32
C ARG A 496 -20.44 3.11 -35.64
N ILE A 497 -20.70 3.48 -34.40
CA ILE A 497 -21.83 3.00 -33.61
C ILE A 497 -22.73 4.19 -33.30
N GLY A 498 -23.99 4.12 -33.74
CA GLY A 498 -24.99 5.14 -33.45
C GLY A 498 -25.58 4.96 -32.04
N PHE A 499 -25.86 6.06 -31.36
CA PHE A 499 -26.41 6.03 -30.00
C PHE A 499 -27.34 7.22 -29.73
N ASP A 500 -28.12 7.13 -28.64
CA ASP A 500 -28.98 8.23 -28.16
C ASP A 500 -28.36 8.89 -26.92
N ALA A 501 -27.76 8.07 -26.04
CA ALA A 501 -26.96 8.51 -24.91
C ALA A 501 -25.56 7.87 -24.89
N LEU A 502 -24.57 8.64 -24.43
CA LEU A 502 -23.21 8.20 -24.18
C LEU A 502 -22.91 8.34 -22.69
N LEU A 503 -22.62 7.22 -22.01
CA LEU A 503 -22.18 7.20 -20.62
C LEU A 503 -20.67 6.99 -20.56
N VAL A 504 -19.94 7.95 -20.01
CA VAL A 504 -18.49 7.89 -19.82
C VAL A 504 -18.17 7.36 -18.42
N ALA A 505 -17.55 6.18 -18.36
CA ALA A 505 -17.19 5.45 -17.15
C ALA A 505 -15.75 4.91 -17.20
N VAL A 506 -14.81 5.71 -17.71
CA VAL A 506 -13.40 5.31 -17.93
C VAL A 506 -12.48 5.50 -16.71
N GLY A 507 -13.00 5.97 -15.59
CA GLY A 507 -12.25 6.15 -14.35
C GLY A 507 -12.63 7.42 -13.59
N ARG A 508 -11.94 7.66 -12.47
CA ARG A 508 -12.12 8.85 -11.64
C ARG A 508 -10.77 9.50 -11.33
N SER A 509 -10.73 10.82 -11.37
CA SER A 509 -9.56 11.65 -11.09
C SER A 509 -9.76 12.42 -9.77
N PRO A 510 -8.82 12.31 -8.82
CA PRO A 510 -8.81 13.13 -7.60
C PRO A 510 -8.95 14.63 -7.84
N ARG A 511 -9.65 15.33 -6.93
CA ARG A 511 -9.80 16.80 -6.99
C ARG A 511 -8.58 17.46 -6.34
N LEU A 512 -7.60 17.83 -7.17
CA LEU A 512 -6.28 18.32 -6.74
C LEU A 512 -6.10 19.84 -6.87
N THR A 513 -6.94 20.53 -7.63
CA THR A 513 -6.81 21.96 -7.91
C THR A 513 -7.82 22.78 -7.11
N GLY A 514 -7.54 24.08 -6.94
CA GLY A 514 -8.45 25.03 -6.28
C GLY A 514 -8.35 25.06 -4.75
N PHE A 515 -7.74 24.07 -4.12
CA PHE A 515 -7.62 23.98 -2.66
C PHE A 515 -6.38 24.66 -2.08
N GLY A 516 -5.56 25.33 -2.89
CA GLY A 516 -4.35 26.03 -2.44
C GLY A 516 -3.13 25.11 -2.25
N LEU A 517 -3.11 23.94 -2.89
CA LEU A 517 -2.03 22.96 -2.71
C LEU A 517 -0.73 23.42 -3.39
N GLU A 518 -0.88 24.00 -4.58
CA GLU A 518 0.19 24.49 -5.44
C GLU A 518 0.96 25.64 -4.76
N GLU A 519 0.25 26.61 -4.19
CA GLU A 519 0.84 27.75 -3.48
C GLU A 519 1.58 27.31 -2.21
N LEU A 520 1.06 26.28 -1.53
CA LEU A 520 1.72 25.68 -0.38
C LEU A 520 2.90 24.77 -0.77
N GLY A 521 3.05 24.44 -2.06
CA GLY A 521 4.07 23.53 -2.59
C GLY A 521 3.85 22.07 -2.16
N ILE A 522 2.61 21.67 -1.89
CA ILE A 522 2.25 20.28 -1.57
C ILE A 522 2.33 19.47 -2.87
N PRO A 523 3.17 18.43 -2.96
CA PRO A 523 3.29 17.64 -4.19
C PRO A 523 1.99 16.91 -4.52
N THR A 524 1.56 17.06 -5.76
CA THR A 524 0.42 16.39 -6.36
C THR A 524 0.86 15.73 -7.66
N ASP A 525 0.47 14.48 -7.86
CA ASP A 525 0.60 13.77 -9.14
C ASP A 525 -0.78 13.17 -9.47
N ARG A 526 -0.95 11.85 -9.33
CA ARG A 526 -2.26 11.21 -9.45
C ARG A 526 -3.16 11.44 -8.23
N VAL A 527 -2.56 11.71 -7.09
CA VAL A 527 -3.17 11.92 -5.76
C VAL A 527 -2.36 12.97 -5.01
N ILE A 528 -2.85 13.45 -3.87
CA ILE A 528 -2.02 14.20 -2.91
C ILE A 528 -0.96 13.25 -2.34
N GLU A 529 0.32 13.59 -2.48
CA GLU A 529 1.38 12.78 -1.90
C GLU A 529 1.31 12.82 -0.37
N THR A 530 1.10 11.64 0.22
CA THR A 530 1.09 11.45 1.67
C THR A 530 2.10 10.41 2.11
N ASN A 531 2.55 10.52 3.35
CA ASN A 531 3.38 9.49 3.98
C ASN A 531 2.51 8.37 4.61
N ALA A 532 3.13 7.40 5.29
CA ALA A 532 2.42 6.25 5.89
C ALA A 532 1.40 6.64 6.99
N TRP A 533 1.42 7.88 7.48
CA TRP A 533 0.50 8.43 8.47
C TRP A 533 -0.57 9.33 7.86
N LEU A 534 -0.66 9.37 6.53
CA LEU A 534 -1.55 10.25 5.75
C LEU A 534 -1.21 11.74 5.85
N GLU A 535 -0.02 12.09 6.33
CA GLU A 535 0.48 13.46 6.40
C GLU A 535 1.04 13.90 5.04
N THR A 536 0.75 15.13 4.62
CA THR A 536 1.34 15.77 3.42
C THR A 536 2.76 16.30 3.70
N LEU A 537 3.28 17.18 2.83
CA LEU A 537 4.49 17.97 3.11
C LEU A 537 4.44 18.66 4.49
N TYR A 538 3.26 19.13 4.91
CA TYR A 538 3.05 19.72 6.22
C TYR A 538 2.43 18.66 7.15
N PRO A 539 3.11 18.26 8.25
CA PRO A 539 2.60 17.24 9.16
C PRO A 539 1.21 17.50 9.77
N ASN A 540 0.75 18.75 9.78
CA ASN A 540 -0.56 19.12 10.29
C ASN A 540 -1.66 19.16 9.22
N ILE A 541 -1.31 18.96 7.94
CA ILE A 541 -2.25 18.83 6.83
C ILE A 541 -2.19 17.37 6.36
N LEU A 542 -3.31 16.69 6.44
CA LEU A 542 -3.46 15.29 6.08
C LEU A 542 -4.45 15.17 4.92
N ALA A 543 -4.43 14.03 4.22
CA ALA A 543 -5.39 13.72 3.17
C ALA A 543 -5.97 12.32 3.35
N ALA A 544 -7.27 12.15 3.07
CA ALA A 544 -7.97 10.88 3.20
C ALA A 544 -9.07 10.73 2.15
N GLY A 545 -9.38 9.48 1.79
CA GLY A 545 -10.31 9.15 0.72
C GLY A 545 -9.67 9.18 -0.66
N ASP A 546 -10.50 9.30 -1.69
CA ASP A 546 -10.10 9.22 -3.10
C ASP A 546 -8.95 10.19 -3.45
N VAL A 547 -8.88 11.34 -2.76
CA VAL A 547 -7.83 12.35 -2.99
C VAL A 547 -6.44 11.89 -2.53
N ALA A 548 -6.36 10.98 -1.56
CA ALA A 548 -5.11 10.42 -1.06
C ALA A 548 -4.73 9.09 -1.75
N GLY A 549 -5.73 8.37 -2.29
CA GLY A 549 -5.56 7.05 -2.90
C GLY A 549 -4.93 6.02 -1.95
N PRO A 550 -4.47 4.86 -2.46
CA PRO A 550 -4.56 4.41 -3.84
C PRO A 550 -5.93 3.79 -4.19
N TYR A 551 -6.84 3.67 -3.22
CA TYR A 551 -8.16 3.08 -3.38
C TYR A 551 -9.23 4.17 -3.43
N GLN A 552 -10.16 4.05 -4.38
CA GLN A 552 -11.32 4.94 -4.52
C GLN A 552 -12.58 4.16 -4.11
N PHE A 553 -12.65 3.80 -2.83
CA PHE A 553 -13.77 3.07 -2.25
C PHE A 553 -14.23 3.75 -0.96
N THR A 554 -15.54 3.87 -0.78
CA THR A 554 -16.17 4.55 0.36
C THR A 554 -15.66 4.02 1.70
N HIS A 555 -15.63 2.69 1.91
CA HIS A 555 -15.15 2.10 3.15
C HIS A 555 -13.65 2.28 3.36
N THR A 556 -12.85 2.33 2.30
CA THR A 556 -11.42 2.67 2.40
C THR A 556 -11.21 4.14 2.75
N ALA A 557 -12.07 5.04 2.24
CA ALA A 557 -12.07 6.45 2.62
C ALA A 557 -12.39 6.62 4.12
N SER A 558 -13.40 5.91 4.63
CA SER A 558 -13.71 5.87 6.07
C SER A 558 -12.57 5.26 6.89
N HIS A 559 -11.92 4.21 6.40
CA HIS A 559 -10.76 3.60 7.05
C HIS A 559 -9.61 4.60 7.16
N GLN A 560 -9.27 5.29 6.07
CA GLN A 560 -8.24 6.33 6.06
C GLN A 560 -8.58 7.50 6.98
N ALA A 561 -9.84 7.94 6.98
CA ALA A 561 -10.32 9.01 7.84
C ALA A 561 -10.03 8.72 9.32
N TRP A 562 -10.25 7.50 9.79
CA TRP A 562 -9.89 7.13 11.17
C TRP A 562 -8.41 7.37 11.47
N PHE A 563 -7.50 6.90 10.61
CA PHE A 563 -6.06 7.14 10.81
C PHE A 563 -5.70 8.61 10.71
N ALA A 564 -6.23 9.32 9.72
CA ALA A 564 -5.96 10.74 9.51
C ALA A 564 -6.44 11.56 10.72
N THR A 565 -7.64 11.33 11.23
CA THR A 565 -8.18 12.07 12.39
C THR A 565 -7.42 11.77 13.67
N VAL A 566 -7.12 10.49 13.96
CA VAL A 566 -6.34 10.14 15.16
C VAL A 566 -4.94 10.73 15.08
N ASN A 567 -4.29 10.70 13.91
CA ASN A 567 -2.98 11.33 13.73
C ASN A 567 -3.05 12.86 13.81
N ALA A 568 -4.10 13.49 13.28
CA ALA A 568 -4.31 14.93 13.36
C ALA A 568 -4.46 15.41 14.81
N LEU A 569 -5.27 14.72 15.61
CA LEU A 569 -5.58 15.14 16.99
C LEU A 569 -4.53 14.68 18.01
N PHE A 570 -4.01 13.45 17.86
CA PHE A 570 -3.18 12.80 18.87
C PHE A 570 -1.77 12.43 18.38
N GLY A 571 -1.41 12.78 17.14
CA GLY A 571 -0.11 12.46 16.53
C GLY A 571 1.11 13.02 17.26
N THR A 572 0.91 14.00 18.15
CA THR A 572 1.97 14.50 19.06
C THR A 572 2.40 13.44 20.06
N PHE A 573 1.48 12.57 20.51
CA PHE A 573 1.75 11.49 21.47
C PHE A 573 2.07 10.19 20.76
N LYS A 574 1.25 9.80 19.78
CA LYS A 574 1.40 8.54 19.06
C LYS A 574 0.80 8.64 17.67
N ARG A 575 1.51 8.12 16.68
CA ARG A 575 1.06 8.08 15.28
C ARG A 575 0.82 6.65 14.82
N PHE A 576 -0.23 6.47 14.05
CA PHE A 576 -0.69 5.18 13.54
C PHE A 576 -0.57 5.14 12.02
N LYS A 577 0.07 4.11 11.49
CA LYS A 577 0.20 3.93 10.04
C LYS A 577 -1.09 3.34 9.49
N ALA A 578 -1.56 3.86 8.35
CA ALA A 578 -2.70 3.28 7.65
C ALA A 578 -2.38 1.85 7.19
N ASP A 579 -3.31 0.91 7.42
CA ASP A 579 -3.12 -0.53 7.17
C ASP A 579 -3.96 -1.02 5.99
N TYR A 580 -3.33 -1.10 4.81
CA TYR A 580 -3.98 -1.52 3.57
C TYR A 580 -3.87 -3.02 3.27
N ARG A 581 -3.42 -3.85 4.21
CA ARG A 581 -3.18 -5.28 3.94
C ARG A 581 -4.45 -6.06 3.64
N VAL A 582 -5.59 -5.62 4.17
CA VAL A 582 -6.88 -6.31 4.09
C VAL A 582 -7.96 -5.30 3.70
N ILE A 583 -7.95 -4.88 2.44
CA ILE A 583 -8.96 -4.01 1.86
C ILE A 583 -9.85 -4.87 0.95
N PRO A 584 -11.14 -5.07 1.30
CA PRO A 584 -12.09 -5.71 0.40
C PRO A 584 -12.61 -4.74 -0.66
N TRP A 585 -13.17 -5.24 -1.74
CA TRP A 585 -14.04 -4.50 -2.64
C TRP A 585 -14.98 -5.45 -3.38
N ALA A 586 -16.01 -4.88 -4.01
CA ALA A 586 -16.96 -5.63 -4.82
C ALA A 586 -17.41 -4.83 -6.05
N THR A 587 -17.76 -5.56 -7.10
CA THR A 587 -18.50 -5.08 -8.27
C THR A 587 -19.88 -5.74 -8.23
N PHE A 588 -20.93 -4.93 -8.24
CA PHE A 588 -22.32 -5.36 -8.01
C PHE A 588 -23.04 -5.74 -9.31
N THR A 589 -22.33 -6.43 -10.20
CA THR A 589 -22.95 -7.16 -11.31
C THR A 589 -23.74 -8.36 -10.78
N ASP A 590 -24.45 -9.04 -11.66
CA ASP A 590 -25.13 -10.29 -11.36
C ASP A 590 -24.59 -11.39 -12.30
N PRO A 591 -23.77 -12.33 -11.80
CA PRO A 591 -23.37 -12.50 -10.40
C PRO A 591 -22.41 -11.42 -9.91
N GLU A 592 -22.38 -11.23 -8.58
CA GLU A 592 -21.50 -10.27 -7.92
C GLU A 592 -20.06 -10.78 -7.94
N VAL A 593 -19.10 -9.86 -7.94
CA VAL A 593 -17.68 -10.16 -7.78
C VAL A 593 -17.19 -9.47 -6.52
N ALA A 594 -16.58 -10.22 -5.60
CA ALA A 594 -15.98 -9.67 -4.39
C ALA A 594 -14.57 -10.18 -4.19
N ARG A 595 -13.69 -9.33 -3.66
CA ARG A 595 -12.28 -9.66 -3.50
C ARG A 595 -11.67 -9.03 -2.27
N VAL A 596 -10.70 -9.72 -1.67
CA VAL A 596 -9.81 -9.20 -0.63
C VAL A 596 -8.40 -9.76 -0.82
N GLY A 597 -7.38 -8.91 -0.64
CA GLY A 597 -5.98 -9.33 -0.78
C GLY A 597 -5.53 -9.54 -2.23
N LEU A 598 -4.60 -10.48 -2.42
CA LEU A 598 -3.99 -10.74 -3.74
C LEU A 598 -4.95 -11.47 -4.68
N SER A 599 -5.00 -11.04 -5.94
CA SER A 599 -5.45 -11.92 -7.02
C SER A 599 -4.30 -12.82 -7.48
N GLU A 600 -4.63 -13.81 -8.31
CA GLU A 600 -3.63 -14.68 -8.89
C GLU A 600 -2.69 -13.90 -9.83
N SER A 601 -3.26 -13.05 -10.68
CA SER A 601 -2.52 -12.17 -11.59
C SER A 601 -1.57 -11.24 -10.81
N GLU A 602 -2.00 -10.72 -9.66
CA GLU A 602 -1.13 -9.94 -8.78
C GLU A 602 -0.03 -10.78 -8.15
N ALA A 603 -0.33 -11.99 -7.67
CA ALA A 603 0.66 -12.86 -7.07
C ALA A 603 1.75 -13.25 -8.08
N ILE A 604 1.37 -13.54 -9.33
CA ILE A 604 2.28 -13.77 -10.47
C ILE A 604 3.13 -12.53 -10.74
N ALA A 605 2.51 -11.36 -10.96
CA ALA A 605 3.22 -10.11 -11.26
C ALA A 605 4.20 -9.71 -10.15
N ARG A 606 3.87 -10.07 -8.90
CA ARG A 606 4.64 -9.79 -7.70
C ARG A 606 5.66 -10.88 -7.34
N ASN A 607 5.68 -11.99 -8.09
CA ASN A 607 6.49 -13.18 -7.84
C ASN A 607 6.35 -13.70 -6.39
N ILE A 608 5.11 -13.78 -5.90
CA ILE A 608 4.77 -14.29 -4.57
C ILE A 608 4.39 -15.76 -4.72
N PRO A 609 5.04 -16.71 -4.04
CA PRO A 609 4.61 -18.11 -4.06
C PRO A 609 3.22 -18.26 -3.43
N TYR A 610 2.31 -18.90 -4.16
CA TYR A 610 0.95 -19.17 -3.72
C TYR A 610 0.51 -20.58 -4.12
N GLU A 611 -0.53 -21.06 -3.46
CA GLU A 611 -1.32 -22.22 -3.84
C GLU A 611 -2.77 -21.78 -4.04
N VAL A 612 -3.42 -22.28 -5.10
CA VAL A 612 -4.82 -21.97 -5.40
C VAL A 612 -5.71 -23.10 -4.87
N THR A 613 -6.76 -22.73 -4.18
CA THR A 613 -7.91 -23.60 -3.94
C THR A 613 -9.15 -22.95 -4.54
N ARG A 614 -9.90 -23.70 -5.33
CA ARG A 614 -11.16 -23.26 -5.93
C ARG A 614 -12.26 -24.23 -5.53
N TYR A 615 -13.43 -23.67 -5.23
CA TYR A 615 -14.67 -24.39 -5.06
C TYR A 615 -15.72 -23.71 -5.94
N ASP A 616 -16.24 -24.45 -6.93
CA ASP A 616 -17.34 -23.98 -7.78
C ASP A 616 -18.66 -24.10 -7.00
N ILE A 617 -19.57 -23.15 -7.18
CA ILE A 617 -20.81 -23.09 -6.37
C ILE A 617 -21.97 -23.92 -6.97
N ASP A 618 -21.70 -24.67 -8.04
CA ASP A 618 -22.71 -25.42 -8.79
C ASP A 618 -23.17 -26.70 -8.09
N ASP A 619 -22.36 -27.25 -7.19
CA ASP A 619 -22.71 -28.37 -6.32
C ASP A 619 -23.19 -27.94 -4.91
N LEU A 620 -23.31 -26.63 -4.65
CA LEU A 620 -23.79 -26.11 -3.38
C LEU A 620 -25.33 -26.19 -3.31
N ASP A 621 -25.86 -27.01 -2.40
CA ASP A 621 -27.30 -27.21 -2.19
C ASP A 621 -28.11 -25.90 -2.18
N ARG A 622 -27.63 -24.86 -1.47
CA ARG A 622 -28.34 -23.57 -1.42
C ARG A 622 -28.34 -22.86 -2.77
N ALA A 623 -27.22 -22.87 -3.50
CA ALA A 623 -27.13 -22.25 -4.81
C ALA A 623 -28.01 -22.98 -5.84
N ILE A 624 -28.10 -24.31 -5.74
CA ILE A 624 -29.00 -25.14 -6.54
C ILE A 624 -30.47 -24.78 -6.22
N ALA A 625 -30.82 -24.72 -4.93
CA ALA A 625 -32.17 -24.37 -4.49
C ALA A 625 -32.61 -22.97 -4.93
N ASP A 626 -31.68 -22.02 -4.98
CA ASP A 626 -31.93 -20.64 -5.42
C ASP A 626 -31.85 -20.45 -6.95
N GLY A 627 -31.37 -21.45 -7.70
CA GLY A 627 -31.11 -21.33 -9.13
C GLY A 627 -29.92 -20.41 -9.48
N THR A 628 -29.00 -20.19 -8.53
CA THR A 628 -27.84 -19.28 -8.67
C THR A 628 -26.51 -20.04 -8.66
N THR A 629 -26.40 -21.07 -9.49
CA THR A 629 -25.27 -22.02 -9.54
C THR A 629 -24.04 -21.53 -10.33
N THR A 630 -24.04 -20.27 -10.78
CA THR A 630 -22.91 -19.71 -11.55
C THR A 630 -21.96 -18.95 -10.64
N GLY A 631 -20.72 -19.43 -10.51
CA GLY A 631 -19.69 -18.74 -9.73
C GLY A 631 -18.71 -19.69 -9.04
N PHE A 632 -17.86 -19.12 -8.20
CA PHE A 632 -16.85 -19.86 -7.44
C PHE A 632 -16.32 -19.06 -6.25
N VAL A 633 -15.73 -19.77 -5.29
CA VAL A 633 -14.86 -19.24 -4.23
C VAL A 633 -13.43 -19.66 -4.56
N LYS A 634 -12.54 -18.69 -4.81
CA LYS A 634 -11.12 -18.92 -5.06
C LYS A 634 -10.28 -18.32 -3.94
N VAL A 635 -9.45 -19.15 -3.31
CA VAL A 635 -8.58 -18.76 -2.20
C VAL A 635 -7.12 -19.02 -2.56
N LEU A 636 -6.28 -18.00 -2.37
CA LEU A 636 -4.83 -18.12 -2.44
C LEU A 636 -4.27 -18.34 -1.03
N THR A 637 -3.43 -19.36 -0.86
CA THR A 637 -2.74 -19.65 0.40
C THR A 637 -1.22 -19.69 0.25
N VAL A 638 -0.50 -19.55 1.36
CA VAL A 638 0.94 -19.82 1.38
C VAL A 638 1.17 -21.32 1.14
N PRO A 639 2.05 -21.74 0.21
CA PRO A 639 2.23 -23.16 -0.10
C PRO A 639 2.47 -24.03 1.15
N GLY A 640 1.64 -25.07 1.32
CA GLY A 640 1.71 -26.00 2.44
C GLY A 640 1.27 -25.43 3.81
N ARG A 641 0.64 -24.24 3.84
CA ARG A 641 0.10 -23.63 5.06
C ARG A 641 -1.30 -23.08 4.77
N ASP A 642 -2.18 -23.11 5.76
CA ASP A 642 -3.56 -22.63 5.61
C ASP A 642 -3.69 -21.08 5.65
N ARG A 643 -2.55 -20.35 5.66
CA ARG A 643 -2.53 -18.89 5.73
C ARG A 643 -3.01 -18.30 4.40
N ILE A 644 -4.10 -17.56 4.47
CA ILE A 644 -4.74 -16.87 3.34
C ILE A 644 -3.90 -15.67 2.89
N LEU A 645 -3.70 -15.55 1.58
CA LEU A 645 -3.02 -14.46 0.89
C LEU A 645 -3.99 -13.54 0.13
N GLY A 646 -5.10 -14.10 -0.35
CA GLY A 646 -6.15 -13.38 -1.04
C GLY A 646 -7.30 -14.30 -1.39
N VAL A 647 -8.45 -13.70 -1.64
CA VAL A 647 -9.70 -14.41 -1.92
C VAL A 647 -10.49 -13.64 -2.96
N THR A 648 -11.05 -14.37 -3.92
CA THR A 648 -11.99 -13.87 -4.93
C THR A 648 -13.25 -14.74 -4.90
N LEU A 649 -14.40 -14.11 -4.74
CA LEU A 649 -15.72 -14.72 -4.83
C LEU A 649 -16.42 -14.18 -6.07
N VAL A 650 -17.06 -15.08 -6.82
CA VAL A 650 -18.00 -14.73 -7.86
C VAL A 650 -19.27 -15.51 -7.61
N GLY A 651 -20.42 -14.87 -7.53
CA GLY A 651 -21.70 -15.54 -7.24
C GLY A 651 -22.74 -14.62 -6.63
N ALA A 652 -23.92 -15.17 -6.31
CA ALA A 652 -24.93 -14.45 -5.55
C ALA A 652 -24.39 -14.09 -4.15
N HIS A 653 -24.61 -12.85 -3.71
CA HIS A 653 -24.17 -12.34 -2.40
C HIS A 653 -22.66 -12.38 -2.15
N ALA A 654 -21.83 -12.44 -3.19
CA ALA A 654 -20.37 -12.44 -3.03
C ALA A 654 -19.88 -11.24 -2.19
N ALA A 655 -20.51 -10.06 -2.33
CA ALA A 655 -20.16 -8.85 -1.59
C ALA A 655 -20.36 -8.99 -0.07
N ASP A 656 -21.32 -9.80 0.37
CA ASP A 656 -21.58 -10.07 1.79
C ASP A 656 -20.73 -11.23 2.32
N LEU A 657 -20.61 -12.31 1.52
CA LEU A 657 -19.89 -13.52 1.90
C LEU A 657 -18.37 -13.32 2.08
N ILE A 658 -17.80 -12.31 1.44
CA ILE A 658 -16.37 -11.97 1.55
C ILE A 658 -15.97 -11.53 2.97
N ALA A 659 -16.93 -11.08 3.78
CA ALA A 659 -16.67 -10.52 5.11
C ALA A 659 -15.99 -11.52 6.07
N GLU A 660 -16.32 -12.81 5.97
CA GLU A 660 -15.68 -13.87 6.77
C GLU A 660 -14.17 -13.95 6.47
N PHE A 661 -13.80 -13.90 5.18
CA PHE A 661 -12.40 -13.91 4.77
C PHE A 661 -11.67 -12.62 5.13
N VAL A 662 -12.34 -11.47 5.07
CA VAL A 662 -11.80 -10.19 5.56
C VAL A 662 -11.44 -10.29 7.05
N LEU A 663 -12.35 -10.81 7.87
CA LEU A 663 -12.13 -11.04 9.28
C LEU A 663 -10.97 -12.03 9.51
N ALA A 664 -10.98 -13.16 8.80
CA ALA A 664 -9.96 -14.18 8.91
C ALA A 664 -8.56 -13.62 8.58
N MET A 665 -8.42 -12.89 7.47
CA MET A 665 -7.16 -12.26 7.07
C MET A 665 -6.71 -11.18 8.06
N LYS A 666 -7.63 -10.37 8.58
CA LYS A 666 -7.31 -9.30 9.55
C LYS A 666 -6.72 -9.87 10.84
N HIS A 667 -7.24 -11.00 11.30
CA HIS A 667 -6.83 -11.66 12.55
C HIS A 667 -5.84 -12.81 12.36
N GLY A 668 -5.42 -13.08 11.12
CA GLY A 668 -4.45 -14.15 10.82
C GLY A 668 -5.00 -15.56 11.02
N LEU A 669 -6.32 -15.74 10.87
CA LEU A 669 -6.98 -17.05 10.88
C LEU A 669 -6.81 -17.70 9.49
N GLY A 670 -6.37 -18.95 9.46
CA GLY A 670 -6.22 -19.73 8.23
C GLY A 670 -7.48 -20.50 7.85
N LEU A 671 -7.48 -21.14 6.68
CA LEU A 671 -8.59 -21.95 6.17
C LEU A 671 -9.02 -23.06 7.14
N GLY A 672 -8.10 -23.61 7.94
CA GLY A 672 -8.47 -24.62 8.95
C GLY A 672 -9.45 -24.10 10.00
N LYS A 673 -9.41 -22.79 10.31
CA LYS A 673 -10.37 -22.16 11.24
C LYS A 673 -11.73 -21.95 10.59
N ILE A 674 -11.79 -21.55 9.33
CA ILE A 674 -13.03 -21.43 8.56
C ILE A 674 -13.72 -22.81 8.46
N LEU A 675 -12.97 -23.86 8.11
CA LEU A 675 -13.51 -25.22 8.04
C LEU A 675 -14.08 -25.72 9.38
N GLY A 676 -13.44 -25.34 10.50
CA GLY A 676 -13.88 -25.70 11.84
C GLY A 676 -15.06 -24.88 12.36
N THR A 677 -15.46 -23.82 11.67
CA THR A 677 -16.61 -22.98 12.04
C THR A 677 -17.91 -23.60 11.54
N ILE A 678 -18.92 -23.66 12.41
CA ILE A 678 -20.26 -24.11 12.03
C ILE A 678 -20.90 -23.03 11.17
N HIS A 679 -21.30 -23.42 9.96
CA HIS A 679 -22.10 -22.61 9.04
C HIS A 679 -23.52 -23.16 9.04
N ILE A 680 -24.52 -22.29 8.96
CA ILE A 680 -25.94 -22.67 8.89
C ILE A 680 -26.18 -23.40 7.56
N TYR A 681 -26.98 -24.46 7.59
CA TYR A 681 -27.35 -25.25 6.42
C TYR A 681 -28.86 -25.16 6.12
N PRO A 682 -29.27 -25.02 4.84
CA PRO A 682 -28.44 -24.69 3.68
C PRO A 682 -28.23 -23.17 3.56
N THR A 683 -26.98 -22.69 3.41
CA THR A 683 -26.70 -21.27 3.13
C THR A 683 -25.57 -21.07 2.11
N LEU A 684 -25.57 -19.91 1.42
CA LEU A 684 -24.47 -19.56 0.50
C LEU A 684 -23.12 -19.43 1.20
N ALA A 685 -23.11 -19.10 2.50
CA ALA A 685 -21.90 -19.02 3.29
C ALA A 685 -21.15 -20.36 3.41
N GLU A 686 -21.84 -21.48 3.23
CA GLU A 686 -21.19 -22.80 3.19
C GLU A 686 -20.19 -22.94 2.04
N ALA A 687 -20.28 -22.13 0.98
CA ALA A 687 -19.27 -22.10 -0.07
C ALA A 687 -17.86 -21.78 0.47
N ASN A 688 -17.75 -20.88 1.47
CA ASN A 688 -16.48 -20.57 2.12
C ASN A 688 -15.93 -21.79 2.88
N LYS A 689 -16.81 -22.49 3.61
CA LYS A 689 -16.49 -23.75 4.31
C LYS A 689 -16.06 -24.85 3.35
N TYR A 690 -16.73 -24.99 2.21
CA TYR A 690 -16.39 -26.00 1.21
C TYR A 690 -15.10 -25.67 0.47
N ALA A 691 -14.80 -24.41 0.19
CA ALA A 691 -13.47 -23.98 -0.26
C ALA A 691 -12.37 -24.36 0.76
N ALA A 692 -12.60 -24.11 2.04
CA ALA A 692 -11.68 -24.55 3.10
C ALA A 692 -11.56 -26.09 3.19
N GLY A 693 -12.66 -26.81 2.95
CA GLY A 693 -12.71 -28.26 2.86
C GLY A 693 -11.92 -28.81 1.67
N ALA A 694 -12.01 -28.18 0.51
CA ALA A 694 -11.24 -28.52 -0.68
C ALA A 694 -9.73 -28.39 -0.42
N TRP A 695 -9.31 -27.28 0.20
CA TRP A 695 -7.93 -27.09 0.64
C TRP A 695 -7.50 -28.20 1.61
N ARG A 696 -8.33 -28.51 2.63
CA ARG A 696 -8.01 -29.54 3.62
C ARG A 696 -7.87 -30.93 2.99
N ARG A 697 -8.74 -31.30 2.04
CA ARG A 697 -8.67 -32.58 1.30
C ARG A 697 -7.35 -32.73 0.56
N ALA A 698 -6.88 -31.67 -0.10
CA ALA A 698 -5.59 -31.66 -0.81
C ALA A 698 -4.38 -31.80 0.15
N HIS A 699 -4.55 -31.45 1.42
CA HIS A 699 -3.49 -31.45 2.44
C HIS A 699 -3.58 -32.61 3.45
N VAL A 700 -4.46 -33.59 3.25
CA VAL A 700 -4.52 -34.74 4.14
C VAL A 700 -3.29 -35.62 3.92
N ASN A 701 -2.63 -36.04 5.01
CA ASN A 701 -1.48 -36.92 4.92
C ASN A 701 -1.91 -38.33 4.45
N PRO A 702 -1.44 -38.81 3.28
CA PRO A 702 -1.87 -40.09 2.73
C PRO A 702 -1.42 -41.28 3.60
N ARG A 703 -0.31 -41.17 4.34
CA ARG A 703 0.14 -42.22 5.27
C ARG A 703 -0.80 -42.35 6.47
N LEU A 704 -1.29 -41.23 6.99
CA LEU A 704 -2.27 -41.25 8.09
C LEU A 704 -3.61 -41.83 7.61
N LEU A 705 -4.06 -41.49 6.40
CA LEU A 705 -5.25 -42.13 5.80
C LEU A 705 -5.08 -43.63 5.61
N ALA A 706 -3.91 -44.09 5.14
CA ALA A 706 -3.63 -45.51 4.99
C ALA A 706 -3.62 -46.25 6.34
N LEU A 707 -3.05 -45.64 7.38
CA LEU A 707 -3.08 -46.16 8.75
C LEU A 707 -4.49 -46.21 9.31
N ALA A 708 -5.28 -45.14 9.12
CA ALA A 708 -6.68 -45.10 9.51
C ALA A 708 -7.49 -46.19 8.78
N ALA A 709 -7.28 -46.37 7.48
CA ALA A 709 -7.92 -47.41 6.71
C ALA A 709 -7.55 -48.82 7.20
N ARG A 710 -6.29 -49.07 7.57
CA ARG A 710 -5.85 -50.33 8.19
C ARG A 710 -6.53 -50.56 9.54
N PHE A 711 -6.57 -49.52 10.38
CA PHE A 711 -7.26 -49.55 11.67
C PHE A 711 -8.75 -49.85 11.52
N HIS A 712 -9.44 -49.19 10.58
CA HIS A 712 -10.85 -49.45 10.30
C HIS A 712 -11.09 -50.82 9.67
N ARG A 713 -10.18 -51.34 8.83
CA ARG A 713 -10.27 -52.73 8.34
C ARG A 713 -10.15 -53.73 9.50
N TRP A 714 -9.12 -53.60 10.34
CA TRP A 714 -8.94 -54.44 11.53
C TRP A 714 -10.17 -54.40 12.46
N ARG A 715 -10.77 -53.23 12.64
CA ARG A 715 -12.00 -53.07 13.43
C ARG A 715 -13.24 -53.74 12.85
N ARG A 716 -13.25 -54.09 11.57
CA ARG A 716 -14.41 -54.71 10.89
C ARG A 716 -14.30 -56.25 10.80
N GLY A 717 -13.21 -56.84 11.29
CA GLY A 717 -12.88 -58.26 11.07
C GLY A 717 -11.91 -58.39 9.92
#